data_AF-A0A7Y4QD16-F1
#
_entry.id   AF-A0A7Y4QD16-F1
#
_cell.length_a   1.000
_cell.length_b   1.000
_cell.length_c   1.000
_cell.angle_alpha   90.00
_cell.angle_beta   90.00
_cell.angle_gamma   90.00
#
_symmetry.space_group_name_H-M   'P 1'
#
loop_
_entity.id
_entity.type
_entity.pdbx_description
1 polymer ?
#
loop_
_entity_poly.entity_id
_entity_poly.type
_entity_poly.pdbx_seq_one_letter_code
_entity_poly.pdbx_strand_id
1 'polypeptide(L)'
;MRKIDELFLKLGLSNDNGLYITNENLWRNELSIPNRVQRLIERKIKPDAFFCFDNKPLILFFESPANRQELHEAIWNFNECPIAIIVDNDSVEIFNGFRYEKDKKCLEKLGGNEKLNDFTYFELVTGRTWEQYKENLDYKFRVDYHLLQNIKATREILLGTAKNRAKLVNAILGKIIFVRYLIDRKVKLKFDGKLRTWTNDEFCHLLDNPKQIQNFFEYLEDKDSGFNGDLFPLSPNEYKQVTKTDYQVLKRLLKGDDIVKGQTSLFNLYDFSIIPIEFISNVYELFIGKDNQQNEGAYYTPLFLVDYILKETVEKHLNNYSNTKTTITTISEFLSPSFENYSYCKVLDPACGSGIFLVETLRKIIERYVKDTDIEINSSRFKTAIKTLAQENIYGIDKDESAVQVAIFSIYLTLLDYLEPPAIERFKFPVLLGQNFFVSDFFIENNDFNSKLKGVEFNFILGNPPWDGNAIGQSGKSYLSLRKSREKDFKKKYSIAINNGEIAEGFMLRVSDFARGNCQIALIIKSTILYNRGYSEFSKFRQYLLQEFFIDRVFELAAVRHEVFDRSNDPAIAPAAVIFYRYANGQSTNGNVVEHLSLKASRFFSLFKIFTLNRTDFKKVEQSRLKDFDFLWKILVFGSYLDFNFIKRLSQDYTSISKLTLNKKEFLKGTGITLSKTPTERTNHLKGLPFIDAYGIEPFFVNPDRITTFELEKVGRRRKEALFTGPFLLIRNGLDTQTLNARAAIFKSDGVYMKALTGIKPLNGDLNVLRNISGLLSSNLYTYIAINTFGSIGIEREQTKDYEKFNIPYLKNGISKFVKKIEVAKLKIYTEKKRTPVDGIKIEIFEVEINENLKLLNEEIIKLIDSNEVERELINYALEVNRALITSGNDSKNKMLSPIEYENTYLRDYATLFLKRFRSKIESTDKKFIVEIWHTRHIVGMFFKTIPANRFSKSIVWVDKQNKDKEIISFIGKIGSEKITEKLFIQKDVRGFEKDYFYIFKPNERRLWHKAIAYLDINEFADAILKAGRVRK
;
A
#
# COMPACT_ATOMS: atom_id res chain seq x y z
N MET A 1 -33.40 28.34 -16.15
CA MET A 1 -32.35 27.37 -15.77
C MET A 1 -33.04 26.04 -15.54
N ARG A 2 -32.41 24.91 -15.89
CA ARG A 2 -32.91 23.61 -15.39
C ARG A 2 -32.72 23.58 -13.88
N LYS A 3 -33.59 22.90 -13.12
CA LYS A 3 -33.51 22.89 -11.65
C LYS A 3 -32.20 22.25 -11.17
N ILE A 4 -31.70 21.29 -11.95
CA ILE A 4 -30.39 20.67 -11.73
C ILE A 4 -29.22 21.69 -11.84
N ASP A 5 -29.35 22.74 -12.66
CA ASP A 5 -28.31 23.78 -12.79
C ASP A 5 -28.23 24.65 -11.52
N GLU A 6 -29.38 24.94 -10.89
CA GLU A 6 -29.45 25.67 -9.62
C GLU A 6 -28.79 24.87 -8.48
N LEU A 7 -28.98 23.56 -8.50
CA LEU A 7 -28.33 22.64 -7.57
C LEU A 7 -26.80 22.67 -7.71
N PHE A 8 -26.28 22.69 -8.94
CA PHE A 8 -24.82 22.77 -9.16
C PHE A 8 -24.22 24.06 -8.58
N LEU A 9 -24.87 25.21 -8.79
CA LEU A 9 -24.45 26.48 -8.20
C LEU A 9 -24.47 26.43 -6.66
N LYS A 10 -25.51 25.81 -6.07
CA LYS A 10 -25.63 25.64 -4.62
C LYS A 10 -24.52 24.74 -4.06
N LEU A 11 -24.15 23.68 -4.78
CA LEU A 11 -23.05 22.79 -4.42
C LEU A 11 -21.67 23.38 -4.76
N GLY A 12 -21.60 24.48 -5.49
CA GLY A 12 -20.34 25.06 -5.98
C GLY A 12 -19.62 24.19 -7.01
N LEU A 13 -20.38 23.39 -7.76
CA LEU A 13 -19.89 22.50 -8.81
C LEU A 13 -19.95 23.20 -10.17
N SER A 14 -18.93 22.98 -10.99
CA SER A 14 -18.77 23.59 -12.31
C SER A 14 -17.86 22.72 -13.18
N ASN A 15 -17.88 22.94 -14.50
CA ASN A 15 -17.04 22.18 -15.42
C ASN A 15 -15.54 22.31 -15.06
N ASP A 16 -15.11 23.50 -14.65
CA ASP A 16 -13.72 23.78 -14.25
C ASP A 16 -13.24 23.00 -13.01
N ASN A 17 -14.16 22.45 -12.22
CA ASN A 17 -13.83 21.76 -10.96
C ASN A 17 -14.32 20.32 -10.89
N GLY A 18 -14.68 19.72 -12.04
CA GLY A 18 -14.95 18.28 -12.16
C GLY A 18 -16.42 17.89 -12.28
N LEU A 19 -17.34 18.84 -12.52
CA LEU A 19 -18.70 18.52 -12.96
C LEU A 19 -18.72 18.23 -14.46
N TYR A 20 -19.42 17.18 -14.87
CA TYR A 20 -19.56 16.82 -16.28
C TYR A 20 -21.02 16.56 -16.63
N ILE A 21 -21.50 17.21 -17.69
CA ILE A 21 -22.83 16.99 -18.25
C ILE A 21 -22.76 15.82 -19.25
N THR A 22 -23.57 14.79 -19.04
CA THR A 22 -23.43 13.52 -19.77
C THR A 22 -23.63 13.70 -21.27
N ASN A 23 -24.61 14.52 -21.68
CA ASN A 23 -24.95 14.74 -23.09
C ASN A 23 -23.95 15.63 -23.85
N GLU A 24 -23.06 16.35 -23.16
CA GLU A 24 -22.10 17.26 -23.80
C GLU A 24 -20.86 16.52 -24.33
N ASN A 25 -20.67 15.25 -24.00
CA ASN A 25 -19.59 14.36 -24.46
C ASN A 25 -18.14 14.84 -24.22
N LEU A 26 -17.92 16.07 -23.72
CA LEU A 26 -16.61 16.65 -23.39
C LEU A 26 -15.80 15.74 -22.45
N TRP A 27 -16.51 15.15 -21.49
CA TRP A 27 -15.96 14.25 -20.48
C TRP A 27 -15.25 13.02 -21.05
N ARG A 28 -15.56 12.58 -22.30
CA ARG A 28 -14.90 11.43 -22.95
C ARG A 28 -13.42 11.68 -23.24
N ASN A 29 -13.07 12.94 -23.52
CA ASN A 29 -11.72 13.33 -23.90
C ASN A 29 -10.93 13.86 -22.70
N GLU A 30 -11.63 14.41 -21.72
CA GLU A 30 -11.03 15.04 -20.53
C GLU A 30 -10.80 14.05 -19.39
N LEU A 31 -11.59 12.98 -19.30
CA LEU A 31 -11.48 11.97 -18.24
C LEU A 31 -10.81 10.69 -18.74
N SER A 32 -9.94 10.15 -17.88
CA SER A 32 -9.29 8.85 -18.09
C SER A 32 -10.05 7.73 -17.35
N ILE A 33 -11.37 7.65 -17.55
CA ILE A 33 -12.24 6.61 -16.98
C ILE A 33 -12.23 5.36 -17.89
N PRO A 34 -12.24 4.11 -17.37
CA PRO A 34 -12.30 2.90 -18.18
C PRO A 34 -13.48 2.91 -19.18
N ASN A 35 -13.26 2.50 -20.43
CA ASN A 35 -14.29 2.56 -21.49
C ASN A 35 -15.59 1.86 -21.13
N ARG A 36 -15.50 0.80 -20.32
CA ARG A 36 -16.66 0.10 -19.78
C ARG A 36 -17.53 1.04 -18.93
N VAL A 37 -16.93 1.77 -17.99
CA VAL A 37 -17.64 2.72 -17.12
C VAL A 37 -18.24 3.85 -17.96
N GLN A 38 -17.51 4.33 -18.98
CA GLN A 38 -18.06 5.30 -19.94
C GLN A 38 -19.31 4.76 -20.64
N ARG A 39 -19.25 3.54 -21.19
CA ARG A 39 -20.40 2.87 -21.83
C ARG A 39 -21.57 2.67 -20.88
N LEU A 40 -21.30 2.32 -19.61
CA LEU A 40 -22.35 2.14 -18.60
C LEU A 40 -23.03 3.48 -18.29
N ILE A 41 -22.27 4.55 -18.09
CA ILE A 41 -22.80 5.91 -17.91
C ILE A 41 -23.66 6.31 -19.12
N GLU A 42 -23.23 6.03 -20.35
CA GLU A 42 -23.96 6.42 -21.56
C GLU A 42 -25.22 5.60 -21.85
N ARG A 43 -25.17 4.30 -21.61
CA ARG A 43 -26.15 3.36 -22.19
C ARG A 43 -27.02 2.68 -21.15
N LYS A 44 -26.57 2.57 -19.90
CA LYS A 44 -27.24 1.83 -18.84
C LYS A 44 -27.69 2.73 -17.70
N ILE A 45 -26.75 3.43 -17.07
CA ILE A 45 -27.00 4.28 -15.90
C ILE A 45 -27.63 5.60 -16.32
N LYS A 46 -27.13 6.24 -17.37
CA LYS A 46 -27.67 7.47 -17.98
C LYS A 46 -27.97 8.60 -16.97
N PRO A 47 -27.00 9.03 -16.16
CA PRO A 47 -27.17 10.23 -15.35
C PRO A 47 -27.25 11.47 -16.23
N ASP A 48 -27.93 12.51 -15.79
CA ASP A 48 -27.97 13.81 -16.49
C ASP A 48 -26.61 14.53 -16.38
N ALA A 49 -25.97 14.39 -15.22
CA ALA A 49 -24.61 14.86 -14.96
C ALA A 49 -23.92 14.00 -13.90
N PHE A 50 -22.60 14.12 -13.77
CA PHE A 50 -21.86 13.49 -12.69
C PHE A 50 -20.67 14.34 -12.24
N PHE A 51 -20.35 14.28 -10.96
CA PHE A 51 -19.14 14.89 -10.39
C PHE A 51 -18.03 13.84 -10.34
N CYS A 52 -16.87 14.18 -10.89
CA CYS A 52 -15.71 13.33 -10.96
C CYS A 52 -14.51 13.98 -10.25
N PHE A 53 -13.82 13.18 -9.43
CA PHE A 53 -12.59 13.61 -8.76
C PHE A 53 -11.49 12.56 -8.98
N ASP A 54 -10.34 13.00 -9.50
CA ASP A 54 -9.23 12.12 -9.91
C ASP A 54 -9.66 10.95 -10.81
N ASN A 55 -10.47 11.25 -11.84
CA ASN A 55 -11.05 10.27 -12.76
C ASN A 55 -11.96 9.21 -12.10
N LYS A 56 -12.44 9.44 -10.87
CA LYS A 56 -13.46 8.60 -10.23
C LYS A 56 -14.78 9.35 -10.08
N PRO A 57 -15.91 8.81 -10.59
CA PRO A 57 -17.22 9.41 -10.36
C PRO A 57 -17.58 9.29 -8.87
N LEU A 58 -17.88 10.43 -8.24
CA LEU A 58 -18.23 10.50 -6.82
C LEU A 58 -19.71 10.83 -6.59
N ILE A 59 -20.36 11.51 -7.53
CA ILE A 59 -21.80 11.80 -7.45
C ILE A 59 -22.43 11.63 -8.84
N LEU A 60 -23.54 10.89 -8.93
CA LEU A 60 -24.42 10.86 -10.10
C LEU A 60 -25.63 11.76 -9.86
N PHE A 61 -26.02 12.56 -10.84
CA PHE A 61 -27.19 13.43 -10.78
C PHE A 61 -28.25 13.00 -11.78
N PHE A 62 -29.52 12.99 -11.35
CA PHE A 62 -30.68 12.64 -12.15
C PHE A 62 -31.81 13.67 -11.98
N GLU A 63 -32.45 14.08 -13.06
CA GLU A 63 -33.63 14.95 -13.09
C GLU A 63 -34.86 14.12 -13.51
N SER A 64 -35.81 13.96 -12.60
CA SER A 64 -37.09 13.27 -12.81
C SER A 64 -37.04 11.92 -13.55
N PRO A 65 -36.31 10.91 -13.03
CA PRO A 65 -36.20 9.60 -13.66
C PRO A 65 -37.53 8.84 -13.67
N ALA A 66 -37.93 8.31 -14.84
CA ALA A 66 -39.23 7.65 -15.03
C ALA A 66 -39.40 6.32 -14.27
N ASN A 67 -38.36 5.48 -14.20
CA ASN A 67 -38.39 4.19 -13.51
C ASN A 67 -37.35 4.14 -12.38
N ARG A 68 -37.74 4.63 -11.20
CA ARG A 68 -36.85 4.74 -10.03
C ARG A 68 -36.37 3.38 -9.51
N GLN A 69 -37.18 2.33 -9.58
CA GLN A 69 -36.79 1.01 -9.08
C GLN A 69 -35.65 0.42 -9.91
N GLU A 70 -35.82 0.36 -11.24
CA GLU A 70 -34.78 -0.13 -12.16
C GLU A 70 -33.52 0.73 -12.07
N LEU A 71 -33.66 2.05 -11.92
CA LEU A 71 -32.51 2.95 -11.75
C LEU A 71 -31.73 2.63 -10.46
N HIS A 72 -32.41 2.45 -9.33
CA HIS A 72 -31.78 2.10 -8.06
C HIS A 72 -31.03 0.77 -8.13
N GLU A 73 -31.61 -0.25 -8.77
CA GLU A 73 -30.95 -1.53 -9.01
C GLU A 73 -29.71 -1.37 -9.90
N ALA A 74 -29.82 -0.56 -10.96
CA ALA A 74 -28.72 -0.29 -11.88
C ALA A 74 -27.57 0.47 -11.20
N ILE A 75 -27.86 1.47 -10.37
CA ILE A 75 -26.84 2.24 -9.62
C ILE A 75 -26.12 1.32 -8.61
N TRP A 76 -26.83 0.44 -7.91
CA TRP A 76 -26.17 -0.50 -7.01
C TRP A 76 -25.28 -1.50 -7.75
N ASN A 77 -25.75 -2.03 -8.89
CA ASN A 77 -24.95 -2.89 -9.76
C ASN A 77 -23.76 -2.15 -10.42
N PHE A 78 -23.86 -0.83 -10.60
CA PHE A 78 -22.80 0.01 -11.16
C PHE A 78 -21.56 0.04 -10.26
N ASN A 79 -21.73 0.03 -8.94
CA ASN A 79 -20.67 -0.15 -7.93
C ASN A 79 -19.50 0.88 -7.94
N GLU A 80 -19.49 1.83 -8.89
CA GLU A 80 -18.41 2.82 -9.03
C GLU A 80 -18.67 4.11 -8.25
N CYS A 81 -19.94 4.49 -8.07
CA CYS A 81 -20.30 5.80 -7.52
C CYS A 81 -20.97 5.70 -6.13
N PRO A 82 -20.44 6.39 -5.09
CA PRO A 82 -20.96 6.32 -3.73
C PRO A 82 -22.29 7.04 -3.53
N ILE A 83 -22.53 8.13 -4.26
CA ILE A 83 -23.70 9.00 -4.06
C ILE A 83 -24.49 9.13 -5.35
N ALA A 84 -25.81 9.08 -5.23
CA ALA A 84 -26.74 9.45 -6.28
C ALA A 84 -27.68 10.54 -5.74
N ILE A 85 -27.86 11.62 -6.50
CA ILE A 85 -28.75 12.73 -6.17
C ILE A 85 -29.85 12.80 -7.23
N ILE A 86 -31.09 12.68 -6.80
CA ILE A 86 -32.28 12.72 -7.65
C ILE A 86 -33.04 14.01 -7.35
N VAL A 87 -33.37 14.76 -8.39
CA VAL A 87 -34.14 16.02 -8.32
C VAL A 87 -35.51 15.79 -8.91
N ASP A 88 -36.56 16.03 -8.13
CA ASP A 88 -37.96 15.90 -8.54
C ASP A 88 -38.82 17.03 -7.98
N ASN A 89 -39.46 17.83 -8.85
CA ASN A 89 -40.46 18.85 -8.49
C ASN A 89 -40.13 19.66 -7.22
N ASP A 90 -38.90 20.21 -7.13
CA ASP A 90 -38.32 21.00 -6.01
C ASP A 90 -37.84 20.23 -4.77
N SER A 91 -38.00 18.91 -4.77
CA SER A 91 -37.38 18.03 -3.78
C SER A 91 -36.06 17.46 -4.31
N VAL A 92 -35.02 17.52 -3.48
CA VAL A 92 -33.78 16.78 -3.71
C VAL A 92 -33.73 15.61 -2.76
N GLU A 93 -33.41 14.44 -3.30
CA GLU A 93 -33.20 13.21 -2.54
C GLU A 93 -31.77 12.72 -2.76
N ILE A 94 -31.08 12.43 -1.66
CA ILE A 94 -29.69 11.97 -1.67
C ILE A 94 -29.68 10.50 -1.26
N PHE A 95 -29.10 9.65 -2.09
CA PHE A 95 -29.05 8.20 -1.92
C PHE A 95 -27.63 7.67 -1.79
N ASN A 96 -27.50 6.59 -1.04
CA ASN A 96 -26.30 5.77 -0.93
C ASN A 96 -26.25 4.80 -2.12
N GLY A 97 -25.37 5.06 -3.09
CA GLY A 97 -25.19 4.22 -4.27
C GLY A 97 -24.67 2.81 -3.96
N PHE A 98 -24.10 2.60 -2.77
CA PHE A 98 -23.56 1.30 -2.37
C PHE A 98 -24.52 0.44 -1.56
N ARG A 99 -25.69 0.93 -1.13
CA ARG A 99 -26.59 0.15 -0.27
C ARG A 99 -27.98 0.04 -0.85
N TYR A 100 -28.36 -1.18 -1.23
CA TYR A 100 -29.70 -1.52 -1.73
C TYR A 100 -30.55 -2.20 -0.64
N GLU A 101 -31.71 -1.62 -0.34
CA GLU A 101 -32.68 -2.16 0.61
C GLU A 101 -33.64 -3.12 -0.11
N LYS A 102 -33.32 -4.43 -0.08
CA LYS A 102 -34.03 -5.48 -0.84
C LYS A 102 -35.55 -5.48 -0.63
N ASP A 103 -36.01 -5.29 0.61
CA ASP A 103 -37.45 -5.33 0.94
C ASP A 103 -38.21 -4.13 0.39
N LYS A 104 -37.55 -2.97 0.28
CA LYS A 104 -38.14 -1.72 -0.23
C LYS A 104 -37.89 -1.49 -1.71
N LYS A 105 -37.01 -2.29 -2.32
CA LYS A 105 -36.58 -2.18 -3.72
C LYS A 105 -36.03 -0.79 -4.08
N CYS A 106 -35.22 -0.22 -3.19
CA CYS A 106 -34.63 1.09 -3.39
C CYS A 106 -33.24 1.20 -2.75
N LEU A 107 -32.46 2.19 -3.18
CA LEU A 107 -31.24 2.59 -2.47
C LEU A 107 -31.58 3.18 -1.09
N GLU A 108 -30.67 3.04 -0.13
CA GLU A 108 -30.79 3.72 1.17
C GLU A 108 -30.77 5.25 0.98
N LYS A 109 -31.78 5.94 1.51
CA LYS A 109 -31.85 7.40 1.50
C LYS A 109 -30.99 7.99 2.62
N LEU A 110 -30.06 8.87 2.27
CA LEU A 110 -29.17 9.57 3.19
C LEU A 110 -29.76 10.90 3.71
N GLY A 111 -30.63 11.53 2.92
CA GLY A 111 -31.29 12.79 3.26
C GLY A 111 -31.91 13.48 2.04
N GLY A 112 -32.19 14.78 2.17
CA GLY A 112 -32.64 15.63 1.06
C GLY A 112 -32.04 17.04 1.10
N ASN A 113 -32.86 18.05 0.79
CA ASN A 113 -32.47 19.46 0.70
C ASN A 113 -31.69 19.99 1.92
N GLU A 114 -32.01 19.48 3.11
CA GLU A 114 -31.42 19.84 4.40
C GLU A 114 -29.97 19.38 4.55
N LYS A 115 -29.52 18.37 3.78
CA LYS A 115 -28.15 17.83 3.84
C LYS A 115 -27.28 18.21 2.65
N LEU A 116 -27.76 19.06 1.74
CA LEU A 116 -26.99 19.45 0.55
C LEU A 116 -25.64 20.12 0.86
N ASN A 117 -25.56 20.83 1.98
CA ASN A 117 -24.31 21.48 2.40
C ASN A 117 -23.19 20.46 2.65
N ASP A 118 -23.53 19.22 2.99
CA ASP A 118 -22.58 18.13 3.25
C ASP A 118 -21.91 17.61 1.95
N PHE A 119 -22.43 18.00 0.78
CA PHE A 119 -21.96 17.53 -0.55
C PHE A 119 -21.47 18.67 -1.45
N THR A 120 -21.15 19.84 -0.88
CA THR A 120 -20.54 20.92 -1.68
C THR A 120 -19.16 20.50 -2.18
N TYR A 121 -18.69 21.10 -3.28
CA TYR A 121 -17.35 20.85 -3.87
C TYR A 121 -16.25 20.75 -2.79
N PHE A 122 -16.27 21.69 -1.85
CA PHE A 122 -15.28 21.77 -0.79
C PHE A 122 -15.34 20.59 0.18
N GLU A 123 -16.53 20.20 0.62
CA GLU A 123 -16.71 19.04 1.51
C GLU A 123 -16.22 17.75 0.84
N LEU A 124 -16.42 17.63 -0.47
CA LEU A 124 -15.99 16.48 -1.28
C LEU A 124 -14.46 16.42 -1.43
N VAL A 125 -13.80 17.53 -1.80
CA VAL A 125 -12.34 17.57 -2.07
C VAL A 125 -11.48 17.71 -0.82
N THR A 126 -12.04 18.13 0.31
CA THR A 126 -11.38 18.05 1.63
C THR A 126 -11.63 16.71 2.33
N GLY A 127 -12.63 15.97 1.85
CA GLY A 127 -12.98 14.65 2.31
C GLY A 127 -13.76 14.61 3.62
N ARG A 128 -14.54 15.65 3.89
CA ARG A 128 -15.44 15.78 5.05
C ARG A 128 -16.73 15.01 4.87
N THR A 129 -17.37 15.12 3.70
CA THR A 129 -18.52 14.30 3.30
C THR A 129 -18.25 12.83 3.65
N TRP A 130 -17.07 12.37 3.28
CA TRP A 130 -16.67 10.98 3.42
C TRP A 130 -16.41 10.56 4.87
N GLU A 131 -16.12 11.49 5.77
CA GLU A 131 -16.03 11.22 7.22
C GLU A 131 -17.40 11.06 7.84
N GLN A 132 -18.28 12.01 7.54
CA GLN A 132 -19.64 12.06 8.07
C GLN A 132 -20.45 10.83 7.64
N TYR A 133 -20.26 10.38 6.40
CA TYR A 133 -20.96 9.22 5.84
C TYR A 133 -20.11 7.95 5.80
N LYS A 134 -18.98 7.90 6.52
CA LYS A 134 -18.04 6.76 6.50
C LYS A 134 -18.73 5.42 6.81
N GLU A 135 -19.60 5.41 7.82
CA GLU A 135 -20.31 4.19 8.24
C GLU A 135 -21.41 3.79 7.24
N ASN A 136 -22.05 4.77 6.58
CA ASN A 136 -23.06 4.51 5.55
C ASN A 136 -22.43 3.95 4.27
N LEU A 137 -21.26 4.48 3.87
CA LEU A 137 -20.55 4.12 2.63
C LEU A 137 -19.58 2.94 2.81
N ASP A 138 -19.77 2.13 3.86
CA ASP A 138 -18.95 0.97 4.17
C ASP A 138 -18.95 -0.04 3.00
N TYR A 139 -17.76 -0.55 2.69
CA TYR A 139 -17.54 -1.53 1.62
C TYR A 139 -18.45 -2.75 1.72
N LYS A 140 -18.85 -3.16 2.93
CA LYS A 140 -19.72 -4.34 3.14
C LYS A 140 -21.10 -4.24 2.49
N PHE A 141 -21.54 -3.05 2.09
CA PHE A 141 -22.84 -2.85 1.45
C PHE A 141 -22.80 -3.02 -0.07
N ARG A 142 -21.61 -2.89 -0.67
CA ARG A 142 -21.43 -2.93 -2.12
C ARG A 142 -21.83 -4.27 -2.73
N VAL A 143 -22.32 -4.22 -3.97
CA VAL A 143 -22.77 -5.42 -4.72
C VAL A 143 -21.64 -6.45 -4.87
N ASP A 144 -20.41 -5.97 -5.07
CA ASP A 144 -19.23 -6.81 -5.21
C ASP A 144 -18.97 -7.62 -3.92
N TYR A 145 -19.02 -6.97 -2.75
CA TYR A 145 -18.88 -7.65 -1.47
C TYR A 145 -19.91 -8.76 -1.31
N HIS A 146 -21.19 -8.48 -1.58
CA HIS A 146 -22.26 -9.46 -1.45
C HIS A 146 -22.10 -10.64 -2.42
N LEU A 147 -21.79 -10.36 -3.68
CA LEU A 147 -21.57 -11.40 -4.68
C LEU A 147 -20.34 -12.26 -4.31
N LEU A 148 -19.27 -11.65 -3.78
CA LEU A 148 -18.07 -12.36 -3.34
C LEU A 148 -18.38 -13.34 -2.21
N GLN A 149 -19.10 -12.88 -1.19
CA GLN A 149 -19.48 -13.73 -0.07
C GLN A 149 -20.37 -14.89 -0.53
N ASN A 150 -21.29 -14.65 -1.47
CA ASN A 150 -22.13 -15.70 -2.03
C ASN A 150 -21.32 -16.75 -2.79
N ILE A 151 -20.46 -16.35 -3.74
CA ILE A 151 -19.68 -17.33 -4.52
C ILE A 151 -18.70 -18.08 -3.60
N LYS A 152 -18.11 -17.39 -2.61
CA LYS A 152 -17.28 -18.01 -1.58
C LYS A 152 -18.02 -19.07 -0.77
N ALA A 153 -19.22 -18.75 -0.28
CA ALA A 153 -20.04 -19.69 0.45
C ALA A 153 -20.47 -20.88 -0.42
N THR A 154 -20.86 -20.63 -1.68
CA THR A 154 -21.15 -21.68 -2.66
C THR A 154 -19.95 -22.61 -2.82
N ARG A 155 -18.75 -22.06 -3.03
CA ARG A 155 -17.52 -22.84 -3.16
C ARG A 155 -17.24 -23.69 -1.91
N GLU A 156 -17.34 -23.11 -0.72
CA GLU A 156 -17.12 -23.83 0.54
C GLU A 156 -18.10 -25.01 0.70
N ILE A 157 -19.37 -24.82 0.33
CA ILE A 157 -20.37 -25.90 0.31
C ILE A 157 -20.02 -27.00 -0.71
N LEU A 158 -19.60 -26.62 -1.93
CA LEU A 158 -19.25 -27.56 -3.00
C LEU A 158 -17.97 -28.37 -2.69
N LEU A 159 -17.01 -27.76 -2.01
CA LEU A 159 -15.79 -28.45 -1.56
C LEU A 159 -16.07 -29.45 -0.43
N GLY A 160 -16.96 -29.08 0.51
CA GLY A 160 -17.19 -29.87 1.72
C GLY A 160 -15.88 -30.16 2.46
N THR A 161 -15.60 -31.43 2.74
CA THR A 161 -14.33 -31.89 3.35
C THR A 161 -13.26 -32.27 2.32
N ALA A 162 -13.58 -32.28 1.02
CA ALA A 162 -12.76 -32.85 -0.04
C ALA A 162 -11.94 -31.78 -0.79
N LYS A 163 -10.79 -31.37 -0.22
CA LYS A 163 -9.89 -30.36 -0.83
C LYS A 163 -9.38 -30.74 -2.24
N ASN A 164 -9.33 -32.03 -2.57
CA ASN A 164 -8.92 -32.52 -3.90
C ASN A 164 -9.92 -32.19 -5.02
N ARG A 165 -11.13 -31.71 -4.71
CA ARG A 165 -12.13 -31.27 -5.71
C ARG A 165 -11.96 -29.81 -6.14
N ALA A 166 -10.96 -29.08 -5.65
CA ALA A 166 -10.79 -27.65 -5.90
C ALA A 166 -10.76 -27.27 -7.39
N LYS A 167 -9.98 -28.01 -8.20
CA LYS A 167 -9.92 -27.81 -9.65
C LYS A 167 -11.31 -27.91 -10.30
N LEU A 168 -12.02 -29.00 -10.02
CA LEU A 168 -13.37 -29.25 -10.53
C LEU A 168 -14.36 -28.16 -10.13
N VAL A 169 -14.38 -27.80 -8.85
CA VAL A 169 -15.30 -26.79 -8.30
C VAL A 169 -15.03 -25.41 -8.90
N ASN A 170 -13.76 -25.02 -9.03
CA ASN A 170 -13.39 -23.74 -9.63
C ASN A 170 -13.80 -23.68 -11.12
N ALA A 171 -13.55 -24.76 -11.86
CA ALA A 171 -13.94 -24.89 -13.26
C ALA A 171 -15.46 -24.81 -13.48
N ILE A 172 -16.25 -25.55 -12.69
CA ILE A 172 -17.72 -25.55 -12.84
C ILE A 172 -18.34 -24.19 -12.45
N LEU A 173 -17.81 -23.54 -11.40
CA LEU A 173 -18.21 -22.18 -11.05
C LEU A 173 -17.92 -21.20 -12.20
N GLY A 174 -16.76 -21.35 -12.85
CA GLY A 174 -16.33 -20.49 -13.96
C GLY A 174 -17.23 -20.61 -15.17
N LYS A 175 -17.55 -21.85 -15.54
CA LYS A 175 -18.52 -22.13 -16.60
C LYS A 175 -19.89 -21.52 -16.30
N ILE A 176 -20.39 -21.63 -15.08
CA ILE A 176 -21.72 -21.13 -14.72
C ILE A 176 -21.79 -19.61 -14.71
N ILE A 177 -20.75 -18.93 -14.19
CA ILE A 177 -20.64 -17.48 -14.23
C ILE A 177 -20.52 -16.99 -15.68
N PHE A 178 -19.76 -17.71 -16.53
CA PHE A 178 -19.65 -17.39 -17.95
C PHE A 178 -21.01 -17.44 -18.66
N VAL A 179 -21.79 -18.50 -18.43
CA VAL A 179 -23.11 -18.62 -19.05
C VAL A 179 -24.04 -17.53 -18.56
N ARG A 180 -24.01 -17.23 -17.25
CA ARG A 180 -24.79 -16.14 -16.68
C ARG A 180 -24.43 -14.79 -17.33
N TYR A 181 -23.15 -14.53 -17.56
CA TYR A 181 -22.67 -13.35 -18.28
C TYR A 181 -23.23 -13.27 -19.71
N LEU A 182 -23.20 -14.37 -20.47
CA LEU A 182 -23.76 -14.41 -21.83
C LEU A 182 -25.28 -14.13 -21.84
N ILE A 183 -26.00 -14.69 -20.87
CA ILE A 183 -27.46 -14.50 -20.70
C ILE A 183 -27.79 -13.04 -20.39
N ASP A 184 -27.14 -12.43 -19.39
CA ASP A 184 -27.42 -11.04 -18.99
C ASP A 184 -27.06 -10.04 -20.10
N ARG A 185 -26.06 -10.36 -20.92
CA ARG A 185 -25.72 -9.59 -22.13
C ARG A 185 -26.62 -9.87 -23.32
N LYS A 186 -27.61 -10.76 -23.20
CA LYS A 186 -28.56 -11.14 -24.28
C LYS A 186 -27.86 -11.70 -25.52
N VAL A 187 -26.79 -12.48 -25.33
CA VAL A 187 -26.12 -13.20 -26.43
C VAL A 187 -27.02 -14.34 -26.91
N LYS A 188 -27.24 -14.46 -28.23
CA LYS A 188 -28.01 -15.58 -28.77
C LYS A 188 -27.14 -16.83 -28.88
N LEU A 189 -27.70 -17.96 -28.46
CA LEU A 189 -27.05 -19.27 -28.50
C LEU A 189 -27.91 -20.23 -29.33
N LYS A 190 -27.26 -21.13 -30.08
CA LYS A 190 -27.91 -22.13 -30.94
C LYS A 190 -27.79 -23.55 -30.36
N PHE A 191 -27.87 -23.67 -29.04
CA PHE A 191 -27.71 -24.96 -28.35
C PHE A 191 -28.82 -25.96 -28.69
N ASP A 192 -30.07 -25.50 -28.73
CA ASP A 192 -31.25 -26.33 -29.04
C ASP A 192 -31.60 -26.36 -30.55
N GLY A 193 -30.63 -25.99 -31.39
CA GLY A 193 -30.80 -25.88 -32.84
C GLY A 193 -31.43 -24.56 -33.31
N LYS A 194 -31.96 -23.72 -32.41
CA LYS A 194 -32.53 -22.40 -32.73
C LYS A 194 -31.67 -21.28 -32.15
N LEU A 195 -31.32 -20.29 -32.97
CA LEU A 195 -30.53 -19.14 -32.51
C LEU A 195 -31.44 -18.18 -31.72
N ARG A 196 -31.35 -18.20 -30.38
CA ARG A 196 -32.19 -17.39 -29.49
C ARG A 196 -31.45 -16.96 -28.23
N THR A 197 -31.98 -15.95 -27.54
CA THR A 197 -31.55 -15.63 -26.18
C THR A 197 -32.11 -16.65 -25.20
N TRP A 198 -31.36 -16.90 -24.13
CA TRP A 198 -31.74 -17.77 -23.02
C TRP A 198 -32.03 -16.94 -21.78
N THR A 199 -32.93 -17.41 -20.92
CA THR A 199 -33.18 -16.78 -19.61
C THR A 199 -32.44 -17.51 -18.49
N ASN A 200 -32.30 -16.85 -17.32
CA ASN A 200 -31.72 -17.49 -16.15
C ASN A 200 -32.49 -18.73 -15.71
N ASP A 201 -33.83 -18.68 -15.78
CA ASP A 201 -34.67 -19.79 -15.36
C ASP A 201 -34.51 -20.99 -16.29
N GLU A 202 -34.45 -20.77 -17.60
CA GLU A 202 -34.16 -21.82 -18.59
C GLU A 202 -32.80 -22.47 -18.33
N PHE A 203 -31.76 -21.67 -18.04
CA PHE A 203 -30.46 -22.22 -17.68
C PHE A 203 -30.51 -22.97 -16.34
N CYS A 204 -31.19 -22.43 -15.33
CA CYS A 204 -31.41 -23.11 -14.05
C CYS A 204 -32.11 -24.46 -14.22
N HIS A 205 -32.98 -24.62 -15.23
CA HIS A 205 -33.61 -25.90 -15.55
C HIS A 205 -32.63 -26.90 -16.17
N LEU A 206 -31.67 -26.46 -16.98
CA LEU A 206 -30.62 -27.36 -17.51
C LEU A 206 -29.78 -27.96 -16.37
N LEU A 207 -29.51 -27.21 -15.30
CA LEU A 207 -28.79 -27.71 -14.12
C LEU A 207 -29.52 -28.87 -13.41
N ASP A 208 -30.83 -29.06 -13.62
CA ASP A 208 -31.57 -30.18 -13.04
C ASP A 208 -31.21 -31.53 -13.72
N ASN A 209 -30.56 -31.51 -14.89
CA ASN A 209 -30.15 -32.68 -15.66
C ASN A 209 -28.65 -32.68 -16.01
N PRO A 210 -27.81 -33.46 -15.30
CA PRO A 210 -26.36 -33.52 -15.49
C PRO A 210 -25.89 -33.78 -16.93
N LYS A 211 -26.63 -34.58 -17.71
CA LYS A 211 -26.27 -34.87 -19.10
C LYS A 211 -26.54 -33.68 -20.01
N GLN A 212 -27.66 -32.98 -19.81
CA GLN A 212 -28.00 -31.81 -20.63
C GLN A 212 -27.07 -30.64 -20.36
N ILE A 213 -26.73 -30.38 -19.08
CA ILE A 213 -25.79 -29.31 -18.74
C ILE A 213 -24.36 -29.61 -19.24
N GLN A 214 -23.94 -30.87 -19.22
CA GLN A 214 -22.67 -31.28 -19.84
C GLN A 214 -22.67 -31.00 -21.34
N ASN A 215 -23.70 -31.44 -22.07
CA ASN A 215 -23.85 -31.15 -23.50
C ASN A 215 -23.84 -29.63 -23.78
N PHE A 216 -24.42 -28.83 -22.89
CA PHE A 216 -24.42 -27.38 -23.00
C PHE A 216 -23.02 -26.79 -22.90
N PHE A 217 -22.21 -27.26 -21.95
CA PHE A 217 -20.82 -26.81 -21.84
C PHE A 217 -19.96 -27.29 -23.03
N GLU A 218 -20.13 -28.53 -23.47
CA GLU A 218 -19.45 -29.05 -24.67
C GLU A 218 -19.79 -28.24 -25.93
N TYR A 219 -21.07 -27.82 -26.08
CA TYR A 219 -21.47 -26.89 -27.14
C TYR A 219 -20.73 -25.55 -27.07
N LEU A 220 -20.52 -24.99 -25.88
CA LEU A 220 -19.80 -23.72 -25.72
C LEU A 220 -18.31 -23.86 -26.03
N GLU A 221 -17.72 -25.02 -25.75
CA GLU A 221 -16.29 -25.31 -26.00
C GLU A 221 -16.00 -25.71 -27.46
N ASP A 222 -17.03 -26.13 -28.20
CA ASP A 222 -16.85 -26.66 -29.55
C ASP A 222 -16.19 -25.66 -30.51
N LYS A 223 -15.26 -26.17 -31.33
CA LYS A 223 -14.44 -25.34 -32.22
C LYS A 223 -15.25 -24.72 -33.35
N ASP A 224 -16.25 -25.45 -33.86
CA ASP A 224 -17.02 -25.07 -35.03
C ASP A 224 -18.30 -24.32 -34.64
N SER A 225 -19.05 -24.85 -33.68
CA SER A 225 -20.35 -24.33 -33.25
C SER A 225 -20.31 -23.41 -32.02
N GLY A 226 -19.29 -23.53 -31.16
CA GLY A 226 -19.16 -22.80 -29.89
C GLY A 226 -18.25 -21.58 -29.93
N PHE A 227 -17.53 -21.32 -28.85
CA PHE A 227 -16.58 -20.21 -28.71
C PHE A 227 -15.12 -20.62 -28.92
N ASN A 228 -14.80 -21.93 -28.98
CA ASN A 228 -13.43 -22.45 -28.90
C ASN A 228 -12.69 -22.01 -27.60
N GLY A 229 -11.42 -22.39 -27.47
CA GLY A 229 -10.49 -21.88 -26.47
C GLY A 229 -10.49 -22.68 -25.17
N ASP A 230 -9.70 -22.19 -24.22
CA ASP A 230 -9.41 -22.87 -22.96
C ASP A 230 -10.42 -22.50 -21.84
N LEU A 231 -11.73 -22.64 -22.09
CA LEU A 231 -12.83 -22.24 -21.17
C LEU A 231 -13.04 -23.22 -20.00
N PHE A 232 -12.05 -23.36 -19.11
CA PHE A 232 -12.04 -24.31 -17.99
C PHE A 232 -12.26 -25.77 -18.43
N PRO A 233 -11.30 -26.39 -19.14
CA PRO A 233 -11.48 -27.72 -19.68
C PRO A 233 -11.75 -28.74 -18.56
N LEU A 234 -12.84 -29.50 -18.71
CA LEU A 234 -13.20 -30.60 -17.82
C LEU A 234 -13.23 -31.91 -18.61
N SER A 235 -12.58 -32.94 -18.10
CA SER A 235 -12.65 -34.28 -18.66
C SER A 235 -14.03 -34.91 -18.42
N PRO A 236 -14.45 -35.90 -19.24
CA PRO A 236 -15.69 -36.63 -19.01
C PRO A 236 -15.78 -37.30 -17.63
N ASN A 237 -14.63 -37.66 -17.03
CA ASN A 237 -14.57 -38.23 -15.68
C ASN A 237 -14.72 -37.17 -14.59
N GLU A 238 -14.31 -35.94 -14.83
CA GLU A 238 -14.52 -34.81 -13.92
C GLU A 238 -16.00 -34.40 -13.90
N TYR A 239 -16.69 -34.37 -15.04
CA TYR A 239 -18.14 -34.11 -15.08
C TYR A 239 -18.97 -35.12 -14.26
N LYS A 240 -18.58 -36.41 -14.27
CA LYS A 240 -19.23 -37.46 -13.46
C LYS A 240 -19.10 -37.23 -11.96
N GLN A 241 -18.11 -36.45 -11.53
CA GLN A 241 -17.90 -36.13 -10.11
C GLN A 241 -18.77 -34.96 -9.63
N VAL A 242 -19.49 -34.27 -10.52
CA VAL A 242 -20.44 -33.20 -10.14
C VAL A 242 -21.80 -33.82 -9.82
N THR A 243 -22.21 -33.71 -8.57
CA THR A 243 -23.43 -34.35 -8.06
C THR A 243 -24.68 -33.50 -8.30
N LYS A 244 -25.86 -34.11 -8.17
CA LYS A 244 -27.13 -33.37 -8.22
C LYS A 244 -27.22 -32.28 -7.14
N THR A 245 -26.67 -32.55 -5.95
CA THR A 245 -26.60 -31.57 -4.85
C THR A 245 -25.71 -30.39 -5.22
N ASP A 246 -24.57 -30.63 -5.88
CA ASP A 246 -23.69 -29.57 -6.37
C ASP A 246 -24.44 -28.63 -7.32
N TYR A 247 -25.19 -29.17 -8.28
CA TYR A 247 -26.00 -28.37 -9.21
C TYR A 247 -27.12 -27.58 -8.50
N GLN A 248 -27.73 -28.11 -7.43
CA GLN A 248 -28.72 -27.34 -6.67
C GLN A 248 -28.09 -26.15 -5.93
N VAL A 249 -26.89 -26.31 -5.38
CA VAL A 249 -26.15 -25.22 -4.75
C VAL A 249 -25.78 -24.14 -5.77
N LEU A 250 -25.36 -24.54 -6.97
CA LEU A 250 -25.08 -23.63 -8.08
C LEU A 250 -26.34 -22.90 -8.59
N LYS A 251 -27.48 -23.59 -8.65
CA LYS A 251 -28.78 -22.99 -9.01
C LYS A 251 -29.20 -21.91 -8.02
N ARG A 252 -28.97 -22.11 -6.72
CA ARG A 252 -29.23 -21.10 -5.69
C ARG A 252 -28.36 -19.85 -5.87
N LEU A 253 -27.09 -20.03 -6.22
CA LEU A 253 -26.18 -18.92 -6.54
C LEU A 253 -26.72 -18.08 -7.72
N LEU A 254 -27.15 -18.75 -8.80
CA LEU A 254 -27.70 -18.09 -10.00
C LEU A 254 -29.01 -17.34 -9.75
N LYS A 255 -29.81 -17.76 -8.76
CA LYS A 255 -31.05 -17.09 -8.35
C LYS A 255 -30.82 -15.91 -7.39
N GLY A 256 -29.57 -15.68 -6.98
CA GLY A 256 -29.21 -14.58 -6.09
C GLY A 256 -29.52 -14.83 -4.61
N ASP A 257 -29.75 -16.08 -4.20
CA ASP A 257 -29.96 -16.45 -2.79
C ASP A 257 -28.83 -15.92 -1.90
N ASP A 258 -29.14 -15.57 -0.65
CA ASP A 258 -28.12 -15.37 0.38
C ASP A 258 -27.66 -16.75 0.84
N ILE A 259 -26.58 -17.24 0.23
CA ILE A 259 -26.05 -18.59 0.49
C ILE A 259 -25.51 -18.69 1.92
N VAL A 260 -25.00 -17.57 2.48
CA VAL A 260 -24.46 -17.50 3.84
C VAL A 260 -25.58 -17.67 4.87
N LYS A 261 -26.69 -16.96 4.69
CA LYS A 261 -27.84 -17.01 5.62
C LYS A 261 -28.85 -18.11 5.30
N GLY A 262 -28.73 -18.77 4.15
CA GLY A 262 -29.69 -19.75 3.67
C GLY A 262 -31.01 -19.15 3.19
N GLN A 263 -31.07 -17.83 2.99
CA GLN A 263 -32.31 -17.12 2.62
C GLN A 263 -32.48 -17.13 1.10
N THR A 264 -33.68 -17.48 0.63
CA THR A 264 -34.02 -17.43 -0.78
C THR A 264 -34.15 -15.98 -1.25
N SER A 265 -33.61 -15.68 -2.42
CA SER A 265 -33.87 -14.40 -3.09
C SER A 265 -35.10 -14.53 -3.97
N LEU A 266 -36.02 -13.57 -3.85
CA LEU A 266 -37.13 -13.44 -4.79
C LEU A 266 -36.72 -12.71 -6.08
N PHE A 267 -35.45 -12.30 -6.21
CA PHE A 267 -34.96 -11.41 -7.27
C PHE A 267 -33.60 -11.85 -7.85
N ASN A 268 -33.45 -11.67 -9.17
CA ASN A 268 -32.16 -11.74 -9.85
C ASN A 268 -31.36 -10.46 -9.55
N LEU A 269 -30.71 -10.42 -8.39
CA LEU A 269 -30.02 -9.23 -7.87
C LEU A 269 -28.78 -8.81 -8.66
N TYR A 270 -28.17 -9.74 -9.40
CA TYR A 270 -26.91 -9.53 -10.10
C TYR A 270 -27.16 -9.41 -11.61
N ASP A 271 -26.78 -8.26 -12.17
CA ASP A 271 -26.75 -8.01 -13.62
C ASP A 271 -25.29 -7.98 -14.10
N PHE A 272 -24.83 -9.08 -14.68
CA PHE A 272 -23.46 -9.17 -15.22
C PHE A 272 -23.25 -8.32 -16.49
N SER A 273 -24.30 -7.66 -17.02
CA SER A 273 -24.16 -6.61 -18.03
C SER A 273 -23.75 -5.26 -17.43
N ILE A 274 -23.90 -5.06 -16.11
CA ILE A 274 -23.53 -3.84 -15.35
C ILE A 274 -22.40 -4.09 -14.34
N ILE A 275 -22.32 -5.28 -13.75
CA ILE A 275 -21.25 -5.65 -12.80
C ILE A 275 -19.91 -5.82 -13.53
N PRO A 276 -18.83 -5.15 -13.08
CA PRO A 276 -17.47 -5.28 -13.63
C PRO A 276 -17.05 -6.75 -13.79
N ILE A 277 -16.38 -7.12 -14.88
CA ILE A 277 -15.86 -8.50 -15.06
C ILE A 277 -14.59 -8.72 -14.23
N GLU A 278 -13.89 -7.64 -13.91
CA GLU A 278 -12.71 -7.55 -13.04
C GLU A 278 -13.02 -8.12 -11.66
N PHE A 279 -14.29 -8.00 -11.26
CA PHE A 279 -14.84 -8.62 -10.08
C PHE A 279 -14.73 -10.15 -10.11
N ILE A 280 -14.96 -10.80 -11.25
CA ILE A 280 -14.86 -12.25 -11.40
C ILE A 280 -13.41 -12.69 -11.20
N SER A 281 -12.43 -11.96 -11.74
CA SER A 281 -11.01 -12.20 -11.48
C SER A 281 -10.70 -12.07 -9.97
N ASN A 282 -11.22 -11.04 -9.30
CA ASN A 282 -11.09 -10.85 -7.85
C ASN A 282 -11.72 -12.00 -7.04
N VAL A 283 -12.86 -12.53 -7.49
CA VAL A 283 -13.54 -13.69 -6.88
C VAL A 283 -12.63 -14.92 -6.89
N TYR A 284 -12.06 -15.24 -8.04
CA TYR A 284 -11.15 -16.37 -8.17
C TYR A 284 -9.84 -16.17 -7.41
N GLU A 285 -9.31 -14.95 -7.40
CA GLU A 285 -8.10 -14.63 -6.66
C GLU A 285 -8.29 -14.84 -5.15
N LEU A 286 -9.47 -14.52 -4.61
CA LEU A 286 -9.83 -14.82 -3.22
C LEU A 286 -9.94 -16.33 -2.95
N PHE A 287 -10.32 -17.14 -3.94
CA PHE A 287 -10.40 -18.60 -3.81
C PHE A 287 -9.03 -19.26 -3.84
N ILE A 288 -8.21 -18.89 -4.81
CA ILE A 288 -6.83 -19.37 -4.96
C ILE A 288 -6.01 -18.91 -3.75
N GLY A 289 -6.18 -17.65 -3.35
CA GLY A 289 -5.57 -17.08 -2.17
C GLY A 289 -5.90 -17.85 -0.89
N LYS A 290 -7.16 -18.27 -0.67
CA LYS A 290 -7.53 -19.06 0.53
C LYS A 290 -6.88 -20.44 0.59
N ASP A 291 -6.81 -21.14 -0.54
CA ASP A 291 -6.23 -22.47 -0.61
C ASP A 291 -4.70 -22.41 -0.43
N ASN A 292 -4.08 -21.35 -0.94
CA ASN A 292 -2.63 -21.16 -0.95
C ASN A 292 -2.11 -20.32 0.25
N GLN A 293 -2.94 -19.53 0.94
CA GLN A 293 -2.51 -18.69 2.09
C GLN A 293 -2.12 -19.50 3.34
N GLN A 294 -2.67 -20.71 3.50
CA GLN A 294 -2.27 -21.56 4.62
C GLN A 294 -0.86 -22.15 4.45
N ASN A 295 -0.30 -22.18 3.22
CA ASN A 295 0.95 -22.89 2.92
C ASN A 295 1.96 -22.17 2.00
N GLU A 296 1.59 -21.11 1.26
CA GLU A 296 2.37 -20.58 0.13
C GLU A 296 2.45 -19.03 0.02
N GLY A 297 1.81 -18.28 0.93
CA GLY A 297 1.99 -16.82 1.01
C GLY A 297 1.41 -15.99 -0.15
N ALA A 298 0.35 -16.46 -0.81
CA ALA A 298 -0.34 -15.72 -1.89
C ALA A 298 -1.24 -14.59 -1.33
N TYR A 299 -0.89 -13.33 -1.58
CA TYR A 299 -1.67 -12.16 -1.11
C TYR A 299 -2.50 -11.56 -2.24
N TYR A 300 -3.75 -11.18 -1.93
CA TYR A 300 -4.65 -10.46 -2.84
C TYR A 300 -4.01 -9.17 -3.34
N THR A 301 -4.02 -8.92 -4.64
CA THR A 301 -3.50 -7.70 -5.26
C THR A 301 -4.63 -6.67 -5.39
N PRO A 302 -4.63 -5.56 -4.62
CA PRO A 302 -5.68 -4.57 -4.73
C PRO A 302 -5.64 -3.86 -6.10
N LEU A 303 -6.79 -3.78 -6.78
CA LEU A 303 -6.93 -3.16 -8.10
C LEU A 303 -6.32 -1.74 -8.18
N PHE A 304 -6.52 -0.92 -7.15
CA PHE A 304 -5.95 0.44 -7.11
C PHE A 304 -4.42 0.47 -7.23
N LEU A 305 -3.73 -0.61 -6.81
CA LEU A 305 -2.28 -0.73 -6.91
C LEU A 305 -1.86 -1.19 -8.31
N VAL A 306 -2.65 -2.07 -8.93
CA VAL A 306 -2.51 -2.47 -10.35
C VAL A 306 -2.64 -1.23 -11.23
N ASP A 307 -3.71 -0.44 -11.04
CA ASP A 307 -3.96 0.80 -11.78
C ASP A 307 -2.77 1.76 -11.70
N TYR A 308 -2.20 1.95 -10.51
CA TYR A 308 -1.02 2.79 -10.35
C TYR A 308 0.19 2.26 -11.11
N ILE A 309 0.48 0.97 -11.00
CA ILE A 309 1.62 0.36 -11.70
C ILE A 309 1.47 0.54 -13.21
N LEU A 310 0.29 0.24 -13.75
CA LEU A 310 0.01 0.39 -15.19
C LEU A 310 0.09 1.84 -15.65
N LYS A 311 -0.42 2.78 -14.84
CA LYS A 311 -0.29 4.21 -15.12
C LYS A 311 1.15 4.68 -15.19
N GLU A 312 2.01 4.16 -14.32
CA GLU A 312 3.42 4.52 -14.28
C GLU A 312 4.28 3.75 -15.29
N THR A 313 3.74 2.72 -15.94
CA THR A 313 4.44 1.84 -16.90
C THR A 313 3.74 1.85 -18.26
N VAL A 314 2.77 0.95 -18.45
CA VAL A 314 2.04 0.68 -19.69
C VAL A 314 1.42 1.95 -20.27
N GLU A 315 0.62 2.71 -19.50
CA GLU A 315 -0.07 3.90 -20.03
C GLU A 315 0.92 4.98 -20.50
N LYS A 316 1.98 5.23 -19.72
CA LYS A 316 3.03 6.18 -20.13
C LYS A 316 3.71 5.75 -21.41
N HIS A 317 4.03 4.47 -21.53
CA HIS A 317 4.60 3.92 -22.76
C HIS A 317 3.65 4.10 -23.92
N LEU A 318 2.40 3.67 -23.80
CA LEU A 318 1.38 3.82 -24.85
C LEU A 318 1.18 5.31 -25.25
N ASN A 319 1.25 6.24 -24.30
CA ASN A 319 1.05 7.68 -24.54
C ASN A 319 2.28 8.40 -25.11
N ASN A 320 3.50 7.99 -24.77
CA ASN A 320 4.72 8.65 -25.27
C ASN A 320 4.88 8.54 -26.79
N TYR A 321 4.37 7.46 -27.39
CA TYR A 321 4.38 7.26 -28.85
C TYR A 321 3.21 7.97 -29.58
N SER A 322 2.34 8.71 -28.86
CA SER A 322 1.14 9.34 -29.41
C SER A 322 1.35 10.65 -30.17
N ASN A 323 2.53 11.28 -30.09
CA ASN A 323 2.72 12.68 -30.47
C ASN A 323 3.05 12.91 -31.96
N THR A 324 2.98 11.89 -32.81
CA THR A 324 3.23 12.01 -34.25
C THR A 324 2.03 11.50 -35.06
N LYS A 325 1.39 12.41 -35.82
CA LYS A 325 0.23 12.16 -36.71
C LYS A 325 0.61 11.27 -37.90
N THR A 326 0.83 9.98 -37.68
CA THR A 326 0.87 9.00 -38.77
C THR A 326 -0.37 8.11 -38.67
N THR A 327 -1.17 8.06 -39.73
CA THR A 327 -2.42 7.31 -39.80
C THR A 327 -2.12 5.81 -39.82
N ILE A 328 -2.32 5.12 -38.69
CA ILE A 328 -2.30 3.65 -38.64
C ILE A 328 -3.59 3.16 -39.27
N THR A 329 -3.49 2.25 -40.22
CA THR A 329 -4.68 1.60 -40.75
C THR A 329 -4.72 0.13 -40.33
N THR A 330 -3.60 -0.59 -40.24
CA THR A 330 -3.59 -2.05 -40.01
C THR A 330 -3.11 -2.46 -38.61
N ILE A 331 -3.54 -3.65 -38.15
CA ILE A 331 -3.03 -4.24 -36.89
C ILE A 331 -1.54 -4.62 -37.00
N SER A 332 -1.08 -5.02 -38.19
CA SER A 332 0.34 -5.28 -38.46
C SER A 332 1.20 -4.04 -38.32
N GLU A 333 0.70 -2.88 -38.78
CA GLU A 333 1.36 -1.59 -38.53
C GLU A 333 1.41 -1.27 -37.03
N PHE A 334 0.31 -1.50 -36.31
CA PHE A 334 0.24 -1.25 -34.86
C PHE A 334 1.21 -2.12 -34.05
N LEU A 335 1.47 -3.35 -34.50
CA LEU A 335 2.33 -4.32 -33.81
C LEU A 335 3.80 -4.29 -34.28
N SER A 336 4.14 -3.50 -35.30
CA SER A 336 5.47 -3.54 -35.88
C SER A 336 6.50 -2.72 -35.07
N PRO A 337 7.64 -3.31 -34.67
CA PRO A 337 8.70 -2.58 -33.97
C PRO A 337 9.56 -1.71 -34.90
N SER A 338 9.45 -1.85 -36.22
CA SER A 338 10.28 -1.13 -37.21
C SER A 338 9.77 0.26 -37.59
N PHE A 339 8.55 0.60 -37.17
CA PHE A 339 8.02 1.95 -37.34
C PHE A 339 8.29 2.71 -36.03
N GLU A 340 9.10 3.78 -36.09
CA GLU A 340 9.65 4.52 -34.94
C GLU A 340 8.60 5.17 -33.99
N ASN A 341 7.30 4.90 -34.16
CA ASN A 341 6.21 5.72 -33.61
C ASN A 341 5.02 4.99 -32.96
N TYR A 342 5.06 3.71 -32.50
CA TYR A 342 3.81 3.03 -32.07
C TYR A 342 3.78 2.14 -30.81
N SER A 343 2.55 2.01 -30.28
CA SER A 343 2.09 1.49 -28.98
C SER A 343 2.14 -0.04 -28.77
N TYR A 344 3.13 -0.73 -29.34
CA TYR A 344 3.41 -2.14 -29.04
C TYR A 344 3.86 -2.31 -27.58
N CYS A 345 3.25 -3.23 -26.82
CA CYS A 345 3.46 -3.34 -25.39
C CYS A 345 3.38 -4.79 -24.89
N LYS A 346 4.47 -5.54 -25.07
CA LYS A 346 4.59 -6.91 -24.54
C LYS A 346 4.82 -6.92 -23.04
N VAL A 347 3.99 -7.67 -22.32
CA VAL A 347 4.01 -7.78 -20.86
C VAL A 347 4.04 -9.23 -20.41
N LEU A 348 4.92 -9.53 -19.46
CA LEU A 348 4.99 -10.81 -18.75
C LEU A 348 4.61 -10.62 -17.27
N ASP A 349 3.74 -11.49 -16.76
CA ASP A 349 3.58 -11.70 -15.33
C ASP A 349 4.12 -13.09 -14.94
N PRO A 350 5.24 -13.17 -14.17
CA PRO A 350 5.91 -14.43 -13.86
C PRO A 350 5.22 -15.23 -12.73
N ALA A 351 4.21 -14.66 -12.07
CA ALA A 351 3.41 -15.29 -11.03
C ALA A 351 1.96 -14.79 -11.19
N CYS A 352 1.36 -15.10 -12.33
CA CYS A 352 0.23 -14.34 -12.85
C CYS A 352 -1.07 -14.48 -12.05
N GLY A 353 -1.20 -15.51 -11.20
CA GLY A 353 -2.39 -15.68 -10.38
C GLY A 353 -3.67 -15.66 -11.21
N SER A 354 -4.60 -14.79 -10.83
CA SER A 354 -5.88 -14.55 -11.55
C SER A 354 -5.72 -13.78 -12.88
N GLY A 355 -4.52 -13.27 -13.19
CA GLY A 355 -4.21 -12.52 -14.40
C GLY A 355 -4.54 -11.02 -14.34
N ILE A 356 -4.78 -10.44 -13.16
CA ILE A 356 -5.27 -9.05 -13.05
C ILE A 356 -4.39 -8.00 -13.77
N PHE A 357 -3.05 -8.09 -13.64
CA PHE A 357 -2.14 -7.19 -14.36
C PHE A 357 -2.25 -7.35 -15.88
N LEU A 358 -2.40 -8.58 -16.35
CA LEU A 358 -2.46 -8.94 -17.76
C LEU A 358 -3.79 -8.49 -18.39
N VAL A 359 -4.89 -8.65 -17.66
CA VAL A 359 -6.23 -8.19 -18.04
C VAL A 359 -6.27 -6.67 -18.20
N GLU A 360 -5.83 -5.93 -17.18
CA GLU A 360 -5.86 -4.47 -17.22
C GLU A 360 -4.87 -3.91 -18.25
N THR A 361 -3.71 -4.56 -18.45
CA THR A 361 -2.79 -4.23 -19.55
C THR A 361 -3.47 -4.39 -20.90
N LEU A 362 -4.11 -5.53 -21.17
CA LEU A 362 -4.81 -5.77 -22.43
C LEU A 362 -5.89 -4.73 -22.67
N ARG A 363 -6.61 -4.32 -21.61
CA ARG A 363 -7.60 -3.25 -21.67
C ARG A 363 -6.96 -1.97 -22.23
N LYS A 364 -5.86 -1.48 -21.63
CA LYS A 364 -5.17 -0.26 -22.09
C LYS A 364 -4.67 -0.35 -23.53
N ILE A 365 -4.17 -1.51 -23.94
CA ILE A 365 -3.70 -1.74 -25.32
C ILE A 365 -4.87 -1.66 -26.31
N ILE A 366 -6.01 -2.29 -26.01
CA ILE A 366 -7.21 -2.25 -26.87
C ILE A 366 -7.76 -0.82 -26.96
N GLU A 367 -7.89 -0.13 -25.83
CA GLU A 367 -8.38 1.27 -25.80
C GLU A 367 -7.49 2.19 -26.64
N ARG A 368 -6.18 2.01 -26.54
CA ARG A 368 -5.20 2.73 -27.35
C ARG A 368 -5.34 2.41 -28.83
N TYR A 369 -5.46 1.13 -29.17
CA TYR A 369 -5.64 0.69 -30.56
C TYR A 369 -6.90 1.29 -31.19
N VAL A 370 -8.02 1.28 -30.47
CA VAL A 370 -9.28 1.90 -30.93
C VAL A 370 -9.09 3.39 -31.19
N LYS A 371 -8.44 4.10 -30.26
CA LYS A 371 -8.18 5.54 -30.38
C LYS A 371 -7.27 5.88 -31.58
N ASP A 372 -6.24 5.07 -31.82
CA ASP A 372 -5.23 5.36 -32.85
C ASP A 372 -5.67 4.97 -34.26
N THR A 373 -6.62 4.04 -34.40
CA THR A 373 -7.08 3.53 -35.70
C THR A 373 -8.48 3.98 -36.09
N ASP A 374 -9.25 4.54 -35.14
CA ASP A 374 -10.68 4.86 -35.29
C ASP A 374 -11.49 3.66 -35.82
N ILE A 375 -11.07 2.45 -35.45
CA ILE A 375 -11.67 1.21 -35.94
C ILE A 375 -13.09 1.02 -35.41
N GLU A 376 -14.01 0.62 -36.29
CA GLU A 376 -15.38 0.31 -35.89
C GLU A 376 -15.44 -0.91 -34.96
N ILE A 377 -15.98 -0.70 -33.76
CA ILE A 377 -15.95 -1.60 -32.58
C ILE A 377 -16.68 -2.96 -32.76
N ASN A 378 -17.33 -3.22 -33.90
CA ASN A 378 -17.95 -4.53 -34.18
C ASN A 378 -17.49 -5.18 -35.50
N SER A 379 -16.56 -4.54 -36.21
CA SER A 379 -16.05 -5.03 -37.49
C SER A 379 -15.32 -6.38 -37.34
N SER A 380 -15.31 -7.18 -38.42
CA SER A 380 -14.51 -8.42 -38.47
C SER A 380 -13.02 -8.13 -38.24
N ARG A 381 -12.55 -6.98 -38.74
CA ARG A 381 -11.19 -6.48 -38.52
C ARG A 381 -10.89 -6.25 -37.05
N PHE A 382 -11.80 -5.61 -36.30
CA PHE A 382 -11.62 -5.38 -34.86
C PHE A 382 -11.58 -6.69 -34.08
N LYS A 383 -12.47 -7.65 -34.39
CA LYS A 383 -12.45 -8.99 -33.76
C LYS A 383 -11.13 -9.71 -33.97
N THR A 384 -10.57 -9.64 -35.18
CA THR A 384 -9.25 -10.21 -35.46
C THR A 384 -8.16 -9.46 -34.69
N ALA A 385 -8.20 -8.13 -34.71
CA ALA A 385 -7.22 -7.29 -34.03
C ALA A 385 -7.13 -7.58 -32.53
N ILE A 386 -8.24 -7.59 -31.79
CA ILE A 386 -8.20 -7.82 -30.32
C ILE A 386 -7.68 -9.22 -29.95
N LYS A 387 -7.89 -10.23 -30.80
CA LYS A 387 -7.30 -11.57 -30.61
C LYS A 387 -5.79 -11.54 -30.80
N THR A 388 -5.33 -10.90 -31.87
CA THR A 388 -3.91 -10.72 -32.14
C THR A 388 -3.24 -9.90 -31.03
N LEU A 389 -3.89 -8.83 -30.55
CA LEU A 389 -3.39 -8.03 -29.44
C LEU A 389 -3.17 -8.89 -28.18
N ALA A 390 -4.10 -9.77 -27.83
CA ALA A 390 -3.93 -10.69 -26.71
C ALA A 390 -2.77 -11.67 -26.93
N GLN A 391 -2.71 -12.33 -28.09
CA GLN A 391 -1.69 -13.33 -28.42
C GLN A 391 -0.26 -12.75 -28.56
N GLU A 392 -0.15 -11.50 -28.99
CA GLU A 392 1.15 -10.87 -29.21
C GLU A 392 1.63 -10.06 -28.00
N ASN A 393 0.78 -9.66 -27.05
CA ASN A 393 1.20 -8.76 -25.97
C ASN A 393 1.15 -9.36 -24.57
N ILE A 394 0.35 -10.40 -24.33
CA ILE A 394 0.01 -10.83 -22.98
C ILE A 394 0.60 -12.22 -22.69
N TYR A 395 1.45 -12.31 -21.65
CA TYR A 395 2.13 -13.54 -21.27
C TYR A 395 2.09 -13.76 -19.76
N GLY A 396 1.84 -15.00 -19.33
CA GLY A 396 1.68 -15.33 -17.91
C GLY A 396 2.28 -16.68 -17.53
N ILE A 397 2.87 -16.78 -16.35
CA ILE A 397 3.37 -18.03 -15.77
C ILE A 397 2.81 -18.15 -14.36
N ASP A 398 2.26 -19.32 -14.03
CA ASP A 398 1.93 -19.65 -12.64
C ASP A 398 2.11 -21.16 -12.42
N LYS A 399 2.45 -21.56 -11.20
CA LYS A 399 2.59 -22.98 -10.84
C LYS A 399 1.23 -23.65 -10.63
N ASP A 400 0.19 -22.89 -10.30
CA ASP A 400 -1.17 -23.38 -10.08
C ASP A 400 -1.95 -23.38 -11.40
N GLU A 401 -2.33 -24.58 -11.86
CA GLU A 401 -3.15 -24.75 -13.06
C GLU A 401 -4.47 -23.97 -12.98
N SER A 402 -5.10 -23.93 -11.79
CA SER A 402 -6.37 -23.22 -11.60
C SER A 402 -6.20 -21.72 -11.80
N ALA A 403 -5.08 -21.16 -11.34
CA ALA A 403 -4.75 -19.75 -11.51
C ALA A 403 -4.59 -19.40 -13.00
N VAL A 404 -3.78 -20.18 -13.72
CA VAL A 404 -3.57 -20.00 -15.17
C VAL A 404 -4.89 -20.07 -15.94
N GLN A 405 -5.77 -21.03 -15.62
CA GLN A 405 -7.09 -21.15 -16.26
C GLN A 405 -7.97 -19.92 -16.00
N VAL A 406 -7.97 -19.40 -14.78
CA VAL A 406 -8.70 -18.18 -14.42
C VAL A 406 -8.16 -16.96 -15.15
N ALA A 407 -6.83 -16.84 -15.29
CA ALA A 407 -6.20 -15.75 -16.01
C ALA A 407 -6.62 -15.75 -17.49
N ILE A 408 -6.56 -16.91 -18.15
CA ILE A 408 -7.02 -17.07 -19.54
C ILE A 408 -8.52 -16.72 -19.66
N PHE A 409 -9.35 -17.21 -18.75
CA PHE A 409 -10.77 -16.90 -18.74
C PHE A 409 -11.05 -15.40 -18.57
N SER A 410 -10.29 -14.73 -17.72
CA SER A 410 -10.42 -13.29 -17.49
C SER A 410 -10.04 -12.49 -18.74
N ILE A 411 -9.01 -12.92 -19.48
CA ILE A 411 -8.67 -12.37 -20.80
C ILE A 411 -9.82 -12.56 -21.78
N TYR A 412 -10.43 -13.74 -21.84
CA TYR A 412 -11.60 -13.99 -22.71
C TYR A 412 -12.79 -13.08 -22.38
N LEU A 413 -13.14 -12.92 -21.10
CA LEU A 413 -14.19 -11.98 -20.70
C LEU A 413 -13.86 -10.55 -21.11
N THR A 414 -12.59 -10.15 -20.99
CA THR A 414 -12.12 -8.83 -21.40
C THR A 414 -12.30 -8.60 -22.89
N LEU A 415 -11.96 -9.58 -23.73
CA LEU A 415 -12.19 -9.51 -25.18
C LEU A 415 -13.69 -9.35 -25.50
N LEU A 416 -14.56 -10.11 -24.81
CA LEU A 416 -16.01 -10.00 -25.03
C LEU A 416 -16.57 -8.66 -24.58
N ASP A 417 -16.05 -8.05 -23.51
CA ASP A 417 -16.55 -6.77 -22.97
C ASP A 417 -16.56 -5.65 -24.02
N TYR A 418 -15.64 -5.68 -24.99
CA TYR A 418 -15.57 -4.72 -26.10
C TYR A 418 -16.55 -4.97 -27.24
N LEU A 419 -17.17 -6.15 -27.31
CA LEU A 419 -18.04 -6.54 -28.42
C LEU A 419 -19.51 -6.43 -28.01
N GLU A 420 -20.38 -5.97 -28.91
CA GLU A 420 -21.83 -6.02 -28.70
C GLU A 420 -22.38 -7.46 -28.86
N PRO A 421 -23.56 -7.79 -28.30
CA PRO A 421 -24.04 -9.17 -28.27
C PRO A 421 -24.04 -9.90 -29.63
N PRO A 422 -24.49 -9.29 -30.76
CA PRO A 422 -24.42 -9.94 -32.08
C PRO A 422 -22.99 -10.26 -32.53
N ALA A 423 -22.01 -9.47 -32.11
CA ALA A 423 -20.61 -9.69 -32.43
C ALA A 423 -20.02 -10.86 -31.64
N ILE A 424 -20.54 -11.12 -30.43
CA ILE A 424 -20.15 -12.23 -29.54
C ILE A 424 -20.65 -13.57 -30.09
N GLU A 425 -21.86 -13.64 -30.66
CA GLU A 425 -22.49 -14.88 -31.16
C GLU A 425 -21.61 -15.71 -32.11
N ARG A 426 -20.67 -15.07 -32.80
CA ARG A 426 -19.75 -15.70 -33.77
C ARG A 426 -18.27 -15.54 -33.38
N PHE A 427 -17.99 -15.10 -32.15
CA PHE A 427 -16.63 -14.87 -31.70
C PHE A 427 -15.95 -16.19 -31.36
N LYS A 428 -14.68 -16.33 -31.76
CA LYS A 428 -13.85 -17.50 -31.46
C LYS A 428 -12.63 -17.07 -30.67
N PHE A 429 -12.43 -17.63 -29.49
CA PHE A 429 -11.29 -17.31 -28.64
C PHE A 429 -9.97 -17.80 -29.26
N PRO A 430 -8.87 -17.05 -29.06
CA PRO A 430 -7.53 -17.54 -29.39
C PRO A 430 -7.13 -18.65 -28.41
N VAL A 431 -6.23 -19.55 -28.83
CA VAL A 431 -5.62 -20.53 -27.92
C VAL A 431 -4.47 -19.84 -27.19
N LEU A 432 -4.49 -19.83 -25.86
CA LEU A 432 -3.52 -19.12 -25.03
C LEU A 432 -2.69 -20.07 -24.16
N LEU A 433 -3.28 -21.19 -23.71
CA LEU A 433 -2.59 -22.18 -22.89
C LEU A 433 -1.46 -22.86 -23.68
N GLY A 434 -0.27 -22.92 -23.08
CA GLY A 434 0.92 -23.49 -23.69
C GLY A 434 1.59 -22.64 -24.77
N GLN A 435 1.04 -21.46 -25.09
CA GLN A 435 1.63 -20.49 -26.05
C GLN A 435 2.02 -19.19 -25.36
N ASN A 436 1.06 -18.58 -24.66
CA ASN A 436 1.20 -17.33 -23.93
C ASN A 436 1.21 -17.56 -22.41
N PHE A 437 0.43 -18.55 -21.97
CA PHE A 437 0.21 -18.90 -20.58
C PHE A 437 0.77 -20.28 -20.26
N PHE A 438 1.53 -20.40 -19.19
CA PHE A 438 2.25 -21.63 -18.85
C PHE A 438 2.00 -22.05 -17.40
N VAL A 439 1.62 -23.33 -17.22
CA VAL A 439 1.49 -23.96 -15.91
C VAL A 439 2.85 -24.53 -15.51
N SER A 440 3.63 -23.78 -14.74
CA SER A 440 4.96 -24.17 -14.33
C SER A 440 5.46 -23.38 -13.12
N ASP A 441 6.33 -24.00 -12.32
CA ASP A 441 7.13 -23.25 -11.35
C ASP A 441 8.11 -22.36 -12.12
N PHE A 442 8.00 -21.03 -11.89
CA PHE A 442 8.82 -20.03 -12.53
C PHE A 442 10.30 -20.34 -12.39
N PHE A 443 10.78 -21.05 -11.36
CA PHE A 443 12.20 -21.36 -11.17
C PHE A 443 12.73 -22.58 -11.96
N ILE A 444 11.90 -23.29 -12.73
CA ILE A 444 12.35 -24.44 -13.53
C ILE A 444 12.97 -23.95 -14.86
N GLU A 445 14.27 -24.15 -15.05
CA GLU A 445 15.00 -23.67 -16.26
C GLU A 445 14.85 -24.58 -17.48
N ASN A 446 14.51 -25.86 -17.30
CA ASN A 446 14.35 -26.83 -18.40
C ASN A 446 12.90 -26.96 -18.92
N ASN A 447 11.97 -26.13 -18.43
CA ASN A 447 10.60 -26.09 -18.92
C ASN A 447 10.53 -25.36 -20.28
N ASP A 448 9.57 -25.75 -21.13
CA ASP A 448 9.42 -25.27 -22.51
C ASP A 448 9.07 -23.77 -22.61
N PHE A 449 8.47 -23.18 -21.58
CA PHE A 449 8.24 -21.72 -21.56
C PHE A 449 9.55 -20.94 -21.71
N ASN A 450 10.68 -21.45 -21.19
CA ASN A 450 11.96 -20.75 -21.27
C ASN A 450 12.40 -20.60 -22.73
N SER A 451 12.25 -21.63 -23.56
CA SER A 451 12.63 -21.55 -24.98
C SER A 451 11.63 -20.72 -25.79
N LYS A 452 10.34 -20.85 -25.50
CA LYS A 452 9.27 -20.07 -26.17
C LYS A 452 9.39 -18.57 -25.89
N LEU A 453 9.65 -18.19 -24.63
CA LEU A 453 9.77 -16.79 -24.23
C LEU A 453 11.16 -16.19 -24.49
N LYS A 454 12.19 -17.01 -24.77
CA LYS A 454 13.54 -16.52 -25.06
C LYS A 454 13.59 -15.60 -26.28
N GLY A 455 12.69 -15.73 -27.24
CA GLY A 455 12.63 -14.85 -28.42
C GLY A 455 11.83 -13.57 -28.20
N VAL A 456 11.17 -13.42 -27.06
CA VAL A 456 10.21 -12.35 -26.80
C VAL A 456 10.91 -11.17 -26.15
N GLU A 457 10.82 -10.00 -26.78
CA GLU A 457 11.29 -8.74 -26.20
C GLU A 457 10.16 -8.06 -25.43
N PHE A 458 10.18 -8.22 -24.11
CA PHE A 458 9.19 -7.61 -23.23
C PHE A 458 9.48 -6.12 -23.05
N ASN A 459 8.42 -5.32 -23.11
CA ASN A 459 8.47 -3.93 -22.66
C ASN A 459 8.38 -3.86 -21.14
N PHE A 460 7.52 -4.71 -20.55
CA PHE A 460 7.30 -4.75 -19.12
C PHE A 460 7.27 -6.17 -18.54
N ILE A 461 7.77 -6.29 -17.31
CA ILE A 461 7.50 -7.45 -16.45
C ILE A 461 6.81 -6.92 -15.19
N LEU A 462 5.54 -7.28 -15.01
CA LEU A 462 4.66 -6.75 -13.97
C LEU A 462 4.11 -7.90 -13.13
N GLY A 463 3.91 -7.73 -11.83
CA GLY A 463 3.27 -8.79 -11.04
C GLY A 463 3.36 -8.63 -9.53
N ASN A 464 2.74 -9.58 -8.83
CA ASN A 464 2.79 -9.72 -7.37
C ASN A 464 3.31 -11.12 -7.00
N PRO A 465 4.63 -11.35 -6.98
CA PRO A 465 5.19 -12.64 -6.58
C PRO A 465 4.79 -13.03 -5.14
N PRO A 466 4.76 -14.33 -4.81
CA PRO A 466 4.39 -14.80 -3.46
C PRO A 466 5.32 -14.27 -2.37
N TRP A 467 4.80 -14.04 -1.15
CA TRP A 467 5.59 -13.53 -0.01
C TRP A 467 5.71 -14.59 1.08
N ASP A 468 6.70 -15.46 0.96
CA ASP A 468 6.98 -16.45 2.01
C ASP A 468 8.48 -16.67 2.24
N GLY A 469 8.87 -16.51 3.51
CA GLY A 469 10.23 -16.63 3.97
C GLY A 469 10.59 -18.11 4.19
N ASN A 470 11.65 -18.55 3.51
CA ASN A 470 12.14 -19.93 3.41
C ASN A 470 11.38 -20.83 2.40
N ALA A 471 10.55 -20.24 1.53
CA ALA A 471 9.70 -20.97 0.59
C ALA A 471 10.25 -21.08 -0.85
N ILE A 472 11.45 -20.58 -1.17
CA ILE A 472 12.01 -20.65 -2.53
C ILE A 472 12.13 -22.09 -3.11
N GLY A 473 11.96 -23.11 -2.27
CA GLY A 473 11.89 -24.50 -2.73
C GLY A 473 13.22 -25.03 -3.28
N GLN A 474 13.17 -26.25 -3.84
CA GLN A 474 14.36 -26.89 -4.41
C GLN A 474 14.67 -26.36 -5.82
N SER A 475 13.65 -26.05 -6.60
CA SER A 475 13.74 -25.44 -7.94
C SER A 475 14.48 -24.10 -7.87
N GLY A 476 14.03 -23.18 -7.00
CA GLY A 476 14.67 -21.88 -6.85
C GLY A 476 16.08 -21.94 -6.25
N LYS A 477 16.35 -22.86 -5.32
CA LYS A 477 17.74 -23.14 -4.86
C LYS A 477 18.64 -23.62 -6.01
N SER A 478 18.11 -24.49 -6.86
CA SER A 478 18.83 -25.03 -8.03
C SER A 478 19.11 -23.92 -9.04
N TYR A 479 18.12 -23.08 -9.34
CA TYR A 479 18.28 -21.88 -10.17
C TYR A 479 19.38 -20.96 -9.62
N LEU A 480 19.36 -20.60 -8.33
CA LEU A 480 20.38 -19.74 -7.73
C LEU A 480 21.79 -20.35 -7.83
N SER A 481 21.92 -21.66 -7.64
CA SER A 481 23.20 -22.38 -7.78
C SER A 481 23.71 -22.36 -9.22
N LEU A 482 22.84 -22.66 -10.19
CA LEU A 482 23.17 -22.65 -11.62
C LEU A 482 23.52 -21.24 -12.10
N ARG A 483 22.71 -20.25 -11.74
CA ARG A 483 22.97 -18.83 -12.04
C ARG A 483 24.30 -18.37 -11.45
N LYS A 484 24.59 -18.73 -10.19
CA LYS A 484 25.88 -18.43 -9.56
C LYS A 484 27.07 -19.05 -10.31
N SER A 485 26.90 -20.28 -10.82
CA SER A 485 27.92 -20.93 -11.65
C SER A 485 28.13 -20.20 -12.97
N ARG A 486 27.05 -19.87 -13.69
CA ARG A 486 27.08 -19.08 -14.94
C ARG A 486 27.75 -17.73 -14.76
N GLU A 487 27.56 -17.10 -13.60
CA GLU A 487 28.07 -15.76 -13.34
C GLU A 487 29.51 -15.68 -12.83
N LYS A 488 30.12 -16.83 -12.53
CA LYS A 488 31.47 -16.90 -11.97
C LYS A 488 32.50 -16.23 -12.88
N ASP A 489 32.35 -16.38 -14.19
CA ASP A 489 33.30 -15.87 -15.18
C ASP A 489 33.17 -14.36 -15.43
N PHE A 490 32.02 -13.75 -15.06
CA PHE A 490 31.81 -12.30 -15.19
C PHE A 490 32.48 -11.48 -14.08
N LYS A 491 33.13 -12.11 -13.10
CA LYS A 491 33.83 -11.45 -11.97
C LYS A 491 33.00 -10.38 -11.26
N LYS A 492 31.70 -10.63 -11.08
CA LYS A 492 30.77 -9.71 -10.39
C LYS A 492 31.25 -9.41 -8.97
N LYS A 493 31.01 -8.18 -8.50
CA LYS A 493 31.41 -7.71 -7.15
C LYS A 493 30.75 -8.53 -6.03
N TYR A 494 29.51 -8.93 -6.22
CA TYR A 494 28.75 -9.76 -5.29
C TYR A 494 28.20 -10.98 -6.02
N SER A 495 28.21 -12.15 -5.38
CA SER A 495 27.51 -13.32 -5.91
C SER A 495 26.00 -13.18 -5.73
N ILE A 496 25.22 -13.68 -6.69
CA ILE A 496 23.78 -13.78 -6.57
C ILE A 496 23.38 -14.49 -5.26
N ALA A 497 22.48 -13.88 -4.52
CA ALA A 497 22.02 -14.38 -3.23
C ALA A 497 20.67 -13.75 -2.85
N ILE A 498 19.92 -14.47 -2.02
CA ILE A 498 18.70 -14.01 -1.36
C ILE A 498 18.85 -14.15 0.16
N ASN A 499 18.02 -13.45 0.93
CA ASN A 499 17.96 -13.51 2.38
C ASN A 499 16.94 -14.56 2.83
N ASN A 500 17.35 -15.45 3.74
CA ASN A 500 16.46 -16.38 4.45
C ASN A 500 15.49 -17.17 3.54
N GLY A 501 15.91 -17.49 2.30
CA GLY A 501 15.06 -18.21 1.35
C GLY A 501 13.76 -17.47 0.94
N GLU A 502 13.73 -16.14 1.05
CA GLU A 502 12.61 -15.29 0.61
C GLU A 502 12.37 -15.47 -0.89
N ILE A 503 11.20 -16.00 -1.25
CA ILE A 503 10.89 -16.39 -2.62
C ILE A 503 10.72 -15.17 -3.54
N ALA A 504 10.14 -14.08 -3.05
CA ALA A 504 9.96 -12.84 -3.82
C ALA A 504 11.30 -12.25 -4.27
N GLU A 505 12.34 -12.32 -3.43
CA GLU A 505 13.69 -11.92 -3.81
C GLU A 505 14.24 -12.78 -4.98
N GLY A 506 13.90 -14.07 -5.02
CA GLY A 506 14.25 -14.95 -6.14
C GLY A 506 13.58 -14.54 -7.45
N PHE A 507 12.27 -14.23 -7.41
CA PHE A 507 11.54 -13.70 -8.56
C PHE A 507 12.16 -12.39 -9.06
N MET A 508 12.45 -11.46 -8.14
CA MET A 508 13.06 -10.17 -8.48
C MET A 508 14.36 -10.30 -9.26
N LEU A 509 15.12 -11.37 -9.03
CA LEU A 509 16.36 -11.64 -9.74
C LEU A 509 16.12 -12.41 -11.05
N ARG A 510 15.27 -13.45 -11.04
CA ARG A 510 15.06 -14.30 -12.22
C ARG A 510 14.39 -13.59 -13.39
N VAL A 511 13.56 -12.57 -13.15
CA VAL A 511 12.99 -11.76 -14.24
C VAL A 511 14.07 -11.17 -15.17
N SER A 512 15.31 -11.01 -14.71
CA SER A 512 16.43 -10.61 -15.58
C SER A 512 16.78 -11.60 -16.69
N ASP A 513 16.38 -12.87 -16.59
CA ASP A 513 16.55 -13.87 -17.66
C ASP A 513 15.65 -13.56 -18.88
N PHE A 514 14.57 -12.79 -18.67
CA PHE A 514 13.60 -12.38 -19.69
C PHE A 514 13.67 -10.88 -20.02
N ALA A 515 14.37 -10.09 -19.21
CA ALA A 515 14.52 -8.65 -19.42
C ALA A 515 15.63 -8.35 -20.42
N ARG A 516 15.26 -7.83 -21.60
CA ARG A 516 16.19 -7.39 -22.66
C ARG A 516 15.98 -5.91 -22.99
N GLY A 517 17.02 -5.27 -23.53
CA GLY A 517 16.96 -3.88 -23.97
C GLY A 517 16.48 -2.94 -22.86
N ASN A 518 15.39 -2.22 -23.12
CA ASN A 518 14.80 -1.24 -22.21
C ASN A 518 13.66 -1.80 -21.34
N CYS A 519 13.52 -3.13 -21.22
CA CYS A 519 12.48 -3.78 -20.41
C CYS A 519 12.43 -3.20 -18.98
N GLN A 520 11.27 -2.63 -18.62
CA GLN A 520 10.98 -2.13 -17.28
C GLN A 520 10.30 -3.19 -16.43
N ILE A 521 10.69 -3.29 -15.16
CA ILE A 521 10.13 -4.28 -14.24
C ILE A 521 9.43 -3.52 -13.12
N ALA A 522 8.20 -3.91 -12.78
CA ALA A 522 7.48 -3.39 -11.61
C ALA A 522 6.84 -4.54 -10.82
N LEU A 523 7.37 -4.82 -9.63
CA LEU A 523 6.87 -5.90 -8.79
C LEU A 523 6.35 -5.37 -7.46
N ILE A 524 5.23 -5.94 -7.00
CA ILE A 524 4.75 -5.76 -5.64
C ILE A 524 5.48 -6.76 -4.74
N ILE A 525 6.13 -6.25 -3.71
CA ILE A 525 6.95 -7.05 -2.80
C ILE A 525 6.56 -6.77 -1.35
N LYS A 526 6.88 -7.71 -0.47
CA LYS A 526 6.86 -7.42 0.97
C LYS A 526 7.90 -6.34 1.28
N SER A 527 7.46 -5.20 1.77
CA SER A 527 8.27 -4.02 2.10
C SER A 527 9.49 -4.35 2.98
N THR A 528 9.38 -5.37 3.85
CA THR A 528 10.49 -5.83 4.70
C THR A 528 11.75 -6.23 3.93
N ILE A 529 11.68 -6.58 2.64
CA ILE A 529 12.83 -6.88 1.78
C ILE A 529 13.78 -5.67 1.68
N LEU A 530 13.24 -4.45 1.77
CA LEU A 530 14.03 -3.21 1.76
C LEU A 530 14.86 -3.01 3.04
N TYR A 531 14.51 -3.69 4.14
CA TYR A 531 15.15 -3.49 5.45
C TYR A 531 15.86 -4.75 5.98
N ASN A 532 15.40 -5.94 5.62
CA ASN A 532 15.87 -7.21 6.16
C ASN A 532 17.36 -7.46 5.82
N ARG A 533 18.24 -7.53 6.82
CA ARG A 533 19.67 -7.78 6.62
C ARG A 533 20.06 -9.25 6.46
N GLY A 534 19.08 -10.16 6.48
CA GLY A 534 19.36 -11.59 6.65
C GLY A 534 19.99 -11.85 8.03
N TYR A 535 20.42 -13.08 8.32
CA TYR A 535 21.16 -13.39 9.55
C TYR A 535 22.60 -12.82 9.55
N SER A 536 22.85 -11.71 8.86
CA SER A 536 24.16 -11.08 8.63
C SER A 536 24.13 -9.57 8.93
N GLU A 537 25.31 -8.94 8.98
CA GLU A 537 25.44 -7.49 9.22
C GLU A 537 24.91 -6.62 8.06
N PHE A 538 24.85 -7.19 6.85
CA PHE A 538 24.34 -6.56 5.63
C PHE A 538 23.50 -7.56 4.83
N SER A 539 22.56 -7.05 4.01
CA SER A 539 21.76 -7.88 3.12
C SER A 539 22.56 -8.29 1.87
N LYS A 540 22.75 -9.59 1.68
CA LYS A 540 23.41 -10.13 0.47
C LYS A 540 22.57 -9.88 -0.78
N PHE A 541 21.25 -9.98 -0.64
CA PHE A 541 20.30 -9.68 -1.71
C PHE A 541 20.42 -8.24 -2.18
N ARG A 542 20.31 -7.26 -1.28
CA ARG A 542 20.35 -5.84 -1.66
C ARG A 542 21.69 -5.44 -2.26
N GLN A 543 22.80 -6.01 -1.78
CA GLN A 543 24.11 -5.78 -2.38
C GLN A 543 24.16 -6.21 -3.84
N TYR A 544 23.64 -7.40 -4.15
CA TYR A 544 23.55 -7.89 -5.52
C TYR A 544 22.56 -7.06 -6.35
N LEU A 545 21.35 -6.85 -5.84
CA LEU A 545 20.29 -6.06 -6.50
C LEU A 545 20.79 -4.66 -6.88
N LEU A 546 21.34 -3.91 -5.92
CA LEU A 546 21.82 -2.55 -6.16
C LEU A 546 23.01 -2.50 -7.11
N GLN A 547 23.79 -3.57 -7.25
CA GLN A 547 24.93 -3.62 -8.15
C GLN A 547 24.52 -4.00 -9.59
N GLU A 548 23.53 -4.86 -9.73
CA GLU A 548 23.17 -5.49 -11.01
C GLU A 548 21.88 -4.94 -11.63
N PHE A 549 21.15 -4.07 -10.92
CA PHE A 549 19.91 -3.47 -11.37
C PHE A 549 19.87 -1.96 -11.09
N PHE A 550 19.31 -1.20 -12.03
CA PHE A 550 18.91 0.18 -11.82
C PHE A 550 17.58 0.20 -11.08
N ILE A 551 17.51 0.86 -9.92
CA ILE A 551 16.23 1.08 -9.23
C ILE A 551 15.70 2.44 -9.64
N ASP A 552 14.62 2.46 -10.40
CA ASP A 552 14.04 3.71 -10.89
C ASP A 552 13.18 4.36 -9.78
N ARG A 553 12.35 3.54 -9.13
CA ARG A 553 11.41 4.03 -8.13
C ARG A 553 11.03 2.97 -7.09
N VAL A 554 10.75 3.41 -5.87
CA VAL A 554 10.10 2.64 -4.82
C VAL A 554 8.86 3.37 -4.33
N PHE A 555 7.71 2.69 -4.34
CA PHE A 555 6.47 3.17 -3.72
C PHE A 555 6.18 2.35 -2.47
N GLU A 556 6.39 2.97 -1.31
CA GLU A 556 6.31 2.37 0.01
C GLU A 556 4.92 2.56 0.63
N LEU A 557 4.28 1.45 1.01
CA LEU A 557 2.91 1.40 1.55
C LEU A 557 2.87 0.93 3.01
N ALA A 558 4.01 0.64 3.64
CA ALA A 558 4.06 0.06 4.98
C ALA A 558 3.38 0.90 6.06
N ALA A 559 3.37 2.23 5.93
CA ALA A 559 2.70 3.12 6.88
C ALA A 559 1.17 3.08 6.78
N VAL A 560 0.62 2.57 5.67
CA VAL A 560 -0.82 2.38 5.43
C VAL A 560 -1.19 0.90 5.28
N ARG A 561 -0.32 -0.02 5.75
CA ARG A 561 -0.48 -1.47 5.60
C ARG A 561 -1.88 -1.98 5.99
N HIS A 562 -2.49 -1.39 7.02
CA HIS A 562 -3.82 -1.75 7.53
C HIS A 562 -4.96 -1.34 6.58
N GLU A 563 -4.71 -0.38 5.70
CA GLU A 563 -5.67 0.16 4.73
C GLU A 563 -5.48 -0.44 3.33
N VAL A 564 -4.30 -1.00 3.02
CA VAL A 564 -3.97 -1.55 1.69
C VAL A 564 -4.58 -2.94 1.49
N PHE A 565 -4.49 -3.82 2.49
CA PHE A 565 -4.98 -5.21 2.44
C PHE A 565 -6.12 -5.47 3.43
N ASP A 566 -7.04 -4.51 3.58
CA ASP A 566 -8.20 -4.58 4.47
C ASP A 566 -9.21 -5.69 4.11
N ARG A 567 -8.99 -6.42 3.01
CA ARG A 567 -9.86 -7.48 2.47
C ARG A 567 -9.42 -8.91 2.83
N SER A 568 -8.33 -9.13 3.59
CA SER A 568 -7.92 -10.47 4.01
C SER A 568 -8.66 -10.92 5.27
N ASN A 569 -9.20 -12.15 5.29
CA ASN A 569 -9.91 -12.73 6.45
C ASN A 569 -8.97 -13.03 7.65
N ASP A 570 -7.67 -12.80 7.53
CA ASP A 570 -6.66 -13.02 8.57
C ASP A 570 -5.85 -11.71 8.78
N PRO A 571 -5.82 -11.12 9.99
CA PRO A 571 -5.14 -9.86 10.32
C PRO A 571 -3.59 -9.93 10.31
N ALA A 572 -3.00 -10.75 9.44
CA ALA A 572 -1.60 -10.64 9.09
C ALA A 572 -1.42 -9.51 8.05
N ILE A 573 -1.43 -8.28 8.54
CA ILE A 573 -1.25 -7.05 7.77
C ILE A 573 0.22 -6.96 7.29
N ALA A 574 0.54 -7.68 6.21
CA ALA A 574 1.87 -7.67 5.61
C ALA A 574 2.11 -6.32 4.90
N PRO A 575 3.23 -5.61 5.18
CA PRO A 575 3.51 -4.33 4.55
C PRO A 575 3.99 -4.55 3.11
N ALA A 576 3.40 -3.86 2.14
CA ALA A 576 3.79 -3.92 0.74
C ALA A 576 4.62 -2.71 0.31
N ALA A 577 5.43 -2.92 -0.73
CA ALA A 577 6.05 -1.87 -1.52
C ALA A 577 6.01 -2.27 -3.00
N VAL A 578 6.01 -1.29 -3.90
CA VAL A 578 6.21 -1.51 -5.34
C VAL A 578 7.60 -1.04 -5.71
N ILE A 579 8.37 -1.89 -6.37
CA ILE A 579 9.70 -1.54 -6.88
C ILE A 579 9.68 -1.52 -8.40
N PHE A 580 10.06 -0.38 -8.98
CA PHE A 580 10.28 -0.18 -10.41
C PHE A 580 11.78 -0.20 -10.67
N TYR A 581 12.23 -1.11 -11.53
CA TYR A 581 13.66 -1.34 -11.75
C TYR A 581 13.94 -1.97 -13.11
N ARG A 582 15.21 -1.98 -13.51
CA ARG A 582 15.68 -2.52 -14.80
C ARG A 582 16.98 -3.26 -14.62
N TYR A 583 17.21 -4.29 -15.43
CA TYR A 583 18.48 -5.00 -15.41
C TYR A 583 19.60 -4.11 -15.95
N ALA A 584 20.73 -4.02 -15.24
CA ALA A 584 21.80 -3.10 -15.60
C ALA A 584 22.67 -3.62 -16.75
N ASN A 585 22.64 -4.92 -17.03
CA ASN A 585 23.42 -5.57 -18.08
C ASN A 585 24.91 -5.14 -18.11
N GLY A 586 25.54 -5.07 -16.94
CA GLY A 586 26.94 -4.66 -16.77
C GLY A 586 27.20 -3.16 -16.67
N GLN A 587 26.19 -2.31 -16.86
CA GLN A 587 26.33 -0.86 -16.66
C GLN A 587 26.45 -0.50 -15.17
N SER A 588 27.16 0.60 -14.88
CA SER A 588 27.31 1.10 -13.51
C SER A 588 26.02 1.74 -13.02
N THR A 589 25.52 1.26 -11.88
CA THR A 589 24.30 1.78 -11.25
C THR A 589 24.55 2.91 -10.25
N ASN A 590 25.79 3.35 -10.04
CA ASN A 590 26.14 4.28 -8.96
C ASN A 590 25.43 5.64 -9.09
N GLY A 591 25.52 6.27 -10.27
CA GLY A 591 24.93 7.59 -10.52
C GLY A 591 23.43 7.59 -10.78
N ASN A 592 22.78 6.43 -10.70
CA ASN A 592 21.34 6.33 -10.90
C ASN A 592 20.59 7.05 -9.77
N VAL A 593 19.49 7.73 -10.09
CA VAL A 593 18.67 8.43 -9.10
C VAL A 593 17.41 7.61 -8.86
N VAL A 594 17.24 7.16 -7.62
CA VAL A 594 16.06 6.43 -7.16
C VAL A 594 15.02 7.42 -6.64
N GLU A 595 13.79 7.34 -7.14
CA GLU A 595 12.64 8.04 -6.58
C GLU A 595 11.99 7.18 -5.48
N HIS A 596 11.87 7.69 -4.26
CA HIS A 596 11.23 6.99 -3.15
C HIS A 596 10.01 7.75 -2.67
N LEU A 597 8.84 7.12 -2.79
CA LEU A 597 7.54 7.68 -2.42
C LEU A 597 7.01 6.91 -1.22
N SER A 598 6.62 7.58 -0.15
CA SER A 598 6.11 6.93 1.08
C SER A 598 4.70 7.35 1.38
N LEU A 599 3.72 6.48 1.10
CA LEU A 599 2.32 6.77 1.35
C LEU A 599 2.06 6.79 2.87
N LYS A 600 1.43 7.87 3.33
CA LYS A 600 0.99 8.04 4.71
C LYS A 600 -0.53 7.94 4.79
N ALA A 601 -1.03 7.60 5.97
CA ALA A 601 -2.47 7.50 6.21
C ALA A 601 -3.16 8.80 5.79
N SER A 602 -4.18 8.67 4.96
CA SER A 602 -4.99 9.79 4.48
C SER A 602 -6.43 9.33 4.27
N ARG A 603 -7.38 10.24 4.44
CA ARG A 603 -8.81 9.92 4.40
C ARG A 603 -9.26 9.45 3.03
N PHE A 604 -8.74 10.06 1.97
CA PHE A 604 -8.99 9.67 0.58
C PHE A 604 -8.48 8.26 0.27
N PHE A 605 -7.34 7.87 0.85
CA PHE A 605 -6.85 6.52 0.72
C PHE A 605 -7.75 5.53 1.45
N SER A 606 -8.13 5.81 2.70
CA SER A 606 -9.00 4.92 3.47
C SER A 606 -10.36 4.65 2.79
N LEU A 607 -10.95 5.67 2.14
CA LEU A 607 -12.33 5.63 1.64
C LEU A 607 -12.44 5.30 0.15
N PHE A 608 -11.56 5.86 -0.69
CA PHE A 608 -11.64 5.74 -2.17
C PHE A 608 -10.43 5.04 -2.78
N LYS A 609 -9.46 4.64 -1.95
CA LYS A 609 -8.14 4.18 -2.40
C LYS A 609 -7.47 5.19 -3.35
N ILE A 610 -7.73 6.49 -3.14
CA ILE A 610 -7.07 7.59 -3.86
C ILE A 610 -5.81 7.96 -3.08
N PHE A 611 -4.68 8.05 -3.78
CA PHE A 611 -3.39 8.26 -3.16
C PHE A 611 -3.07 9.74 -2.90
N THR A 612 -2.90 10.10 -1.63
CA THR A 612 -2.46 11.44 -1.24
C THR A 612 -1.04 11.38 -0.71
N LEU A 613 -0.10 11.98 -1.43
CA LEU A 613 1.29 12.17 -0.99
C LEU A 613 1.51 13.65 -0.62
N ASN A 614 2.40 13.93 0.33
CA ASN A 614 2.89 15.29 0.57
C ASN A 614 4.28 15.45 -0.06
N ARG A 615 4.74 16.70 -0.21
CA ARG A 615 6.06 16.98 -0.80
C ARG A 615 7.21 16.24 -0.09
N THR A 616 7.16 16.16 1.24
CA THR A 616 8.15 15.48 2.09
C THR A 616 8.12 13.95 1.97
N ASP A 617 7.04 13.39 1.45
CA ASP A 617 6.87 11.95 1.24
C ASP A 617 7.55 11.48 -0.05
N PHE A 618 7.89 12.40 -0.96
CA PHE A 618 8.63 12.16 -2.19
C PHE A 618 10.10 12.54 -2.04
N LYS A 619 11.00 11.57 -2.20
CA LYS A 619 12.45 11.75 -2.04
C LYS A 619 13.20 11.26 -3.26
N LYS A 620 14.31 11.91 -3.59
CA LYS A 620 15.26 11.46 -4.62
C LYS A 620 16.60 11.16 -3.98
N VAL A 621 17.17 10.01 -4.28
CA VAL A 621 18.45 9.56 -3.71
C VAL A 621 19.31 8.93 -4.77
N GLU A 622 20.61 9.24 -4.78
CA GLU A 622 21.56 8.56 -5.64
C GLU A 622 21.75 7.10 -5.15
N GLN A 623 21.65 6.13 -6.05
CA GLN A 623 21.67 4.70 -5.73
C GLN A 623 22.98 4.27 -5.04
N SER A 624 24.10 4.94 -5.31
CA SER A 624 25.36 4.75 -4.57
C SER A 624 25.19 4.93 -3.05
N ARG A 625 24.36 5.89 -2.61
CA ARG A 625 24.10 6.12 -1.18
C ARG A 625 23.38 4.96 -0.52
N LEU A 626 22.51 4.25 -1.24
CA LEU A 626 21.84 3.05 -0.75
C LEU A 626 22.80 1.86 -0.62
N LYS A 627 23.89 1.84 -1.41
CA LYS A 627 24.97 0.85 -1.28
C LYS A 627 25.84 1.13 -0.05
N ASP A 628 26.15 2.40 0.18
CA ASP A 628 27.03 2.83 1.27
C ASP A 628 26.33 2.83 2.64
N PHE A 629 25.04 3.16 2.67
CA PHE A 629 24.26 3.35 3.89
C PHE A 629 22.98 2.53 3.89
N ASP A 630 23.07 1.25 4.26
CA ASP A 630 21.91 0.33 4.27
C ASP A 630 20.73 0.82 5.12
N PHE A 631 20.98 1.58 6.19
CA PHE A 631 19.91 2.17 7.02
C PHE A 631 19.11 3.28 6.32
N LEU A 632 19.61 3.82 5.20
CA LEU A 632 18.96 4.89 4.45
C LEU A 632 17.59 4.47 3.94
N TRP A 633 17.40 3.19 3.57
CA TRP A 633 16.10 2.63 3.21
C TRP A 633 15.02 2.98 4.24
N LYS A 634 15.32 2.82 5.53
CA LYS A 634 14.35 3.10 6.60
C LYS A 634 14.13 4.59 6.83
N ILE A 635 15.17 5.40 6.68
CA ILE A 635 15.07 6.87 6.78
C ILE A 635 14.16 7.43 5.69
N LEU A 636 14.19 6.89 4.48
CA LEU A 636 13.35 7.35 3.37
C LEU A 636 11.85 7.23 3.67
N VAL A 637 11.45 6.36 4.60
CA VAL A 637 10.06 6.16 4.99
C VAL A 637 9.54 7.32 5.87
N PHE A 638 10.20 7.63 6.99
CA PHE A 638 9.68 8.57 8.00
C PHE A 638 10.56 9.80 8.25
N GLY A 639 11.84 9.74 7.86
CA GLY A 639 12.78 10.84 8.02
C GLY A 639 12.93 11.67 6.75
N SER A 640 13.93 12.53 6.74
CA SER A 640 14.33 13.44 5.68
C SER A 640 15.84 13.34 5.43
N TYR A 641 16.37 14.16 4.52
CA TYR A 641 17.83 14.23 4.33
C TYR A 641 18.56 14.80 5.55
N LEU A 642 17.87 15.61 6.39
CA LEU A 642 18.43 16.12 7.65
C LEU A 642 18.58 14.97 8.65
N ASP A 643 17.61 14.07 8.72
CA ASP A 643 17.68 12.86 9.56
C ASP A 643 18.82 11.93 9.10
N PHE A 644 19.01 11.77 7.79
CA PHE A 644 20.16 11.04 7.23
C PHE A 644 21.48 11.62 7.71
N ASN A 645 21.67 12.93 7.58
CA ASN A 645 22.90 13.59 8.02
C ASN A 645 23.13 13.43 9.52
N PHE A 646 22.07 13.57 10.33
CA PHE A 646 22.17 13.41 11.77
C PHE A 646 22.52 11.97 12.18
N ILE A 647 21.85 10.96 11.62
CA ILE A 647 22.13 9.55 11.92
C ILE A 647 23.52 9.14 11.42
N LYS A 648 23.92 9.62 10.23
CA LYS A 648 25.26 9.41 9.71
C LYS A 648 26.32 9.99 10.66
N ARG A 649 26.14 11.24 11.11
CA ARG A 649 27.01 11.88 12.10
C ARG A 649 27.11 11.05 13.38
N LEU A 650 25.97 10.67 13.96
CA LEU A 650 25.94 9.82 15.17
C LEU A 650 26.71 8.50 14.98
N SER A 651 26.63 7.88 13.80
CA SER A 651 27.33 6.63 13.49
C SER A 651 28.84 6.78 13.28
N GLN A 652 29.30 7.99 12.93
CA GLN A 652 30.71 8.31 12.66
C GLN A 652 31.41 8.84 13.92
N ASP A 653 30.74 9.70 14.68
CA ASP A 653 31.30 10.40 15.83
C ASP A 653 31.33 9.53 17.10
N TYR A 654 30.44 8.52 17.19
CA TYR A 654 30.26 7.72 18.40
C TYR A 654 30.44 6.22 18.16
N THR A 655 31.04 5.54 19.14
CA THR A 655 31.05 4.07 19.18
C THR A 655 29.67 3.56 19.60
N SER A 656 29.11 2.58 18.87
CA SER A 656 27.81 2.02 19.22
C SER A 656 27.88 1.03 20.39
N ILE A 657 26.77 0.85 21.12
CA ILE A 657 26.65 -0.18 22.18
C ILE A 657 26.96 -1.57 21.61
N SER A 658 26.57 -1.84 20.36
CA SER A 658 26.91 -3.06 19.66
C SER A 658 28.43 -3.23 19.55
N LYS A 659 29.15 -2.22 19.03
CA LYS A 659 30.62 -2.25 18.91
C LYS A 659 31.31 -2.38 20.27
N LEU A 660 30.85 -1.64 21.28
CA LEU A 660 31.35 -1.74 22.65
C LEU A 660 31.26 -3.18 23.19
N THR A 661 30.09 -3.80 23.04
CA THR A 661 29.81 -5.14 23.57
C THR A 661 30.37 -6.29 22.72
N LEU A 662 31.01 -6.00 21.58
CA LEU A 662 31.76 -7.00 20.80
C LEU A 662 33.10 -7.35 21.45
N ASN A 663 33.66 -6.49 22.31
CA ASN A 663 34.89 -6.78 23.02
C ASN A 663 34.68 -7.86 24.08
N LYS A 664 34.93 -9.12 23.71
CA LYS A 664 34.77 -10.30 24.58
C LYS A 664 35.70 -10.31 25.80
N LYS A 665 36.71 -9.43 25.85
CA LYS A 665 37.59 -9.24 27.03
C LYS A 665 36.97 -8.31 28.07
N GLU A 666 35.98 -7.50 27.69
CA GLU A 666 35.32 -6.54 28.58
C GLU A 666 33.86 -6.90 28.83
N PHE A 667 33.18 -7.53 27.87
CA PHE A 667 31.74 -7.82 27.94
C PHE A 667 31.41 -9.25 27.54
N LEU A 668 30.39 -9.79 28.20
CA LEU A 668 29.62 -10.94 27.74
C LEU A 668 28.22 -10.47 27.34
N LYS A 669 27.82 -10.78 26.10
CA LYS A 669 26.49 -10.50 25.57
C LYS A 669 25.88 -11.78 25.00
N GLY A 670 24.62 -12.07 25.33
CA GLY A 670 23.93 -13.23 24.78
C GLY A 670 22.47 -13.36 25.23
N THR A 671 21.70 -14.14 24.49
CA THR A 671 20.33 -14.52 24.90
C THR A 671 20.37 -15.63 25.95
N GLY A 672 19.29 -15.76 26.72
CA GLY A 672 19.12 -16.84 27.69
C GLY A 672 18.90 -18.25 27.10
N ILE A 673 18.52 -19.18 27.97
CA ILE A 673 18.26 -20.59 27.63
C ILE A 673 17.10 -20.74 26.64
N THR A 674 17.07 -21.84 25.89
CA THR A 674 15.98 -22.18 24.96
C THR A 674 15.35 -23.52 25.34
N LEU A 675 14.02 -23.59 25.42
CA LEU A 675 13.29 -24.84 25.60
C LEU A 675 13.19 -25.60 24.27
N SER A 676 13.12 -26.92 24.33
CA SER A 676 12.95 -27.79 23.18
C SER A 676 11.97 -28.90 23.55
N LYS A 677 11.22 -29.41 22.57
CA LYS A 677 10.40 -30.62 22.74
C LYS A 677 11.27 -31.85 23.05
N THR A 678 12.54 -31.83 22.62
CA THR A 678 13.54 -32.86 22.87
C THR A 678 14.79 -32.21 23.52
N PRO A 679 14.78 -31.96 24.84
CA PRO A 679 15.87 -31.29 25.52
C PRO A 679 17.07 -32.23 25.72
N THR A 680 18.25 -31.80 25.27
CA THR A 680 19.48 -32.62 25.28
C THR A 680 20.57 -32.05 26.19
N GLU A 681 20.56 -30.74 26.47
CA GLU A 681 21.62 -30.06 27.23
C GLU A 681 21.30 -29.99 28.74
N ARG A 682 22.19 -30.54 29.58
CA ARG A 682 22.02 -30.59 31.05
C ARG A 682 22.25 -29.22 31.71
N THR A 683 21.43 -28.89 32.72
CA THR A 683 21.41 -27.61 33.45
C THR A 683 21.38 -27.76 34.97
N ASN A 684 21.79 -28.91 35.52
CA ASN A 684 21.77 -29.19 36.97
C ASN A 684 22.49 -28.14 37.83
N HIS A 685 23.58 -27.54 37.32
CA HIS A 685 24.34 -26.49 38.01
C HIS A 685 23.59 -25.15 38.12
N LEU A 686 22.53 -24.95 37.34
CA LEU A 686 21.68 -23.75 37.39
C LEU A 686 20.44 -23.95 38.27
N LYS A 687 20.19 -25.17 38.75
CA LYS A 687 19.01 -25.50 39.56
C LYS A 687 19.05 -24.74 40.88
N GLY A 688 17.90 -24.22 41.32
CA GLY A 688 17.81 -23.42 42.55
C GLY A 688 18.14 -21.94 42.37
N LEU A 689 18.70 -21.52 41.24
CA LEU A 689 18.91 -20.11 40.94
C LEU A 689 17.58 -19.39 40.66
N PRO A 690 17.49 -18.07 40.91
CA PRO A 690 16.36 -17.25 40.48
C PRO A 690 16.09 -17.39 38.98
N PHE A 691 14.87 -17.73 38.60
CA PHE A 691 14.38 -17.73 37.24
C PHE A 691 13.60 -16.46 36.95
N ILE A 692 14.07 -15.69 35.98
CA ILE A 692 13.59 -14.34 35.70
C ILE A 692 12.67 -14.38 34.49
N ASP A 693 11.39 -14.13 34.72
CA ASP A 693 10.40 -14.03 33.65
C ASP A 693 10.62 -12.79 32.78
N ALA A 694 10.43 -12.92 31.47
CA ALA A 694 10.66 -11.82 30.54
C ALA A 694 9.70 -10.63 30.75
N TYR A 695 8.47 -10.88 31.21
CA TYR A 695 7.51 -9.84 31.59
C TYR A 695 7.80 -9.24 32.96
N GLY A 696 8.66 -9.85 33.77
CA GLY A 696 9.21 -9.26 34.99
C GLY A 696 10.21 -8.13 34.75
N ILE A 697 10.66 -7.94 33.50
CA ILE A 697 11.56 -6.85 33.12
C ILE A 697 10.75 -5.62 32.69
N GLU A 698 10.74 -4.63 33.57
CA GLU A 698 10.18 -3.30 33.36
C GLU A 698 11.30 -2.27 33.13
N PRO A 699 11.02 -1.06 32.59
CA PRO A 699 12.03 -0.01 32.50
C PRO A 699 12.66 0.28 33.86
N PHE A 700 13.96 0.03 33.96
CA PHE A 700 14.81 0.24 35.15
C PHE A 700 14.46 -0.62 36.38
N PHE A 701 13.58 -1.60 36.25
CA PHE A 701 13.09 -2.37 37.40
C PHE A 701 12.88 -3.85 37.04
N VAL A 702 13.37 -4.73 37.90
CA VAL A 702 13.06 -6.16 37.86
C VAL A 702 12.00 -6.43 38.91
N ASN A 703 10.81 -6.85 38.48
CA ASN A 703 9.69 -7.12 39.38
C ASN A 703 9.92 -8.41 40.20
N PRO A 704 10.08 -8.32 41.54
CA PRO A 704 10.33 -9.49 42.37
C PRO A 704 9.20 -10.53 42.34
N ASP A 705 7.94 -10.12 42.10
CA ASP A 705 6.79 -11.03 42.02
C ASP A 705 6.85 -11.95 40.78
N ARG A 706 7.75 -11.67 39.83
CA ARG A 706 7.94 -12.40 38.58
C ARG A 706 9.25 -13.20 38.57
N ILE A 707 9.84 -13.41 39.74
CA ILE A 707 11.02 -14.23 39.93
C ILE A 707 10.60 -15.52 40.63
N THR A 708 10.86 -16.66 39.99
CA THR A 708 10.62 -17.99 40.57
C THR A 708 11.96 -18.72 40.75
N THR A 709 11.93 -20.01 41.12
CA THR A 709 13.12 -20.85 41.15
C THR A 709 13.29 -21.60 39.83
N PHE A 710 14.51 -21.75 39.32
CA PHE A 710 14.80 -22.55 38.14
C PHE A 710 14.95 -24.04 38.52
N GLU A 711 14.09 -24.90 37.96
CA GLU A 711 14.02 -26.32 38.34
C GLU A 711 14.38 -27.31 37.22
N LEU A 712 14.60 -26.86 35.98
CA LEU A 712 14.77 -27.75 34.84
C LEU A 712 16.15 -28.42 34.82
N GLU A 713 16.17 -29.75 34.69
CA GLU A 713 17.40 -30.54 34.59
C GLU A 713 18.03 -30.52 33.19
N LYS A 714 17.20 -30.32 32.15
CA LYS A 714 17.63 -30.24 30.76
C LYS A 714 16.87 -29.16 30.00
N VAL A 715 17.54 -28.57 29.02
CA VAL A 715 16.99 -27.57 28.10
C VAL A 715 17.41 -27.89 26.66
N GLY A 716 16.82 -27.18 25.70
CA GLY A 716 17.22 -27.28 24.30
C GLY A 716 18.60 -26.65 24.03
N ARG A 717 18.88 -25.48 24.61
CA ARG A 717 20.21 -24.82 24.57
C ARG A 717 20.51 -24.15 25.91
N ARG A 718 21.60 -24.54 26.58
CA ARG A 718 22.03 -24.08 27.92
C ARG A 718 22.77 -22.74 27.91
N ARG A 719 23.35 -22.35 26.76
CA ARG A 719 24.19 -21.14 26.60
C ARG A 719 25.43 -21.16 27.54
N LYS A 720 26.19 -20.07 27.59
CA LYS A 720 27.38 -19.96 28.46
C LYS A 720 26.95 -19.62 29.88
N GLU A 721 27.44 -20.36 30.86
CA GLU A 721 27.10 -20.19 32.28
C GLU A 721 27.40 -18.77 32.80
N ALA A 722 28.52 -18.18 32.38
CA ALA A 722 28.90 -16.82 32.75
C ALA A 722 27.90 -15.72 32.30
N LEU A 723 26.89 -16.04 31.47
CA LEU A 723 25.77 -15.13 31.16
C LEU A 723 24.72 -15.05 32.28
N PHE A 724 24.75 -15.97 33.24
CA PHE A 724 23.81 -16.07 34.35
C PHE A 724 24.41 -15.61 35.68
N THR A 725 25.66 -15.16 35.69
CA THR A 725 26.31 -14.63 36.90
C THR A 725 26.19 -13.11 36.96
N GLY A 726 25.72 -12.56 38.07
CA GLY A 726 25.50 -11.13 38.29
C GLY A 726 26.79 -10.30 38.33
N PRO A 727 26.70 -8.96 38.24
CA PRO A 727 25.54 -8.20 37.78
C PRO A 727 25.43 -8.17 36.25
N PHE A 728 24.21 -8.13 35.71
CA PHE A 728 23.97 -7.98 34.27
C PHE A 728 22.72 -7.14 33.98
N LEU A 729 22.71 -6.49 32.82
CA LEU A 729 21.54 -5.81 32.28
C LEU A 729 20.73 -6.81 31.45
N LEU A 730 19.45 -6.97 31.77
CA LEU A 730 18.50 -7.75 30.98
C LEU A 730 17.69 -6.82 30.10
N ILE A 731 17.58 -7.16 28.81
CA ILE A 731 16.84 -6.39 27.81
C ILE A 731 15.82 -7.30 27.13
N ARG A 732 14.55 -6.88 27.07
CA ARG A 732 13.49 -7.57 26.31
C ARG A 732 13.69 -7.40 24.80
N ASN A 733 13.28 -8.40 24.03
CA ASN A 733 13.29 -8.29 22.56
C ASN A 733 12.18 -7.36 22.03
N GLY A 734 11.03 -7.32 22.70
CA GLY A 734 9.93 -6.41 22.36
C GLY A 734 10.17 -5.00 22.90
N LEU A 735 9.72 -3.99 22.13
CA LEU A 735 9.66 -2.61 22.59
C LEU A 735 8.38 -2.35 23.41
N ASP A 736 8.39 -1.24 24.14
CA ASP A 736 7.16 -0.63 24.57
C ASP A 736 6.34 -0.16 23.36
N THR A 737 5.08 -0.60 23.26
CA THR A 737 4.25 -0.33 22.08
C THR A 737 3.78 1.11 22.00
N GLN A 738 3.87 1.89 23.08
CA GLN A 738 3.49 3.30 23.09
C GLN A 738 4.72 4.20 22.89
N THR A 739 5.80 3.94 23.62
CA THR A 739 6.99 4.83 23.61
C THR A 739 8.06 4.41 22.61
N LEU A 740 8.04 3.16 22.14
CA LEU A 740 9.07 2.51 21.32
C LEU A 740 10.44 2.40 22.01
N ASN A 741 10.47 2.46 23.34
CA ASN A 741 11.68 2.23 24.11
C ASN A 741 11.93 0.74 24.38
N ALA A 742 13.19 0.37 24.53
CA ALA A 742 13.55 -0.95 25.03
C ALA A 742 13.25 -1.05 26.53
N ARG A 743 12.75 -2.21 26.96
CA ARG A 743 12.57 -2.51 28.38
C ARG A 743 13.82 -3.20 28.91
N ALA A 744 14.53 -2.51 29.79
CA ALA A 744 15.78 -2.99 30.34
C ALA A 744 15.91 -2.72 31.84
N ALA A 745 16.47 -3.68 32.58
CA ALA A 745 16.69 -3.56 34.02
C ALA A 745 17.94 -4.34 34.46
N ILE A 746 18.63 -3.82 35.47
CA ILE A 746 19.84 -4.44 36.02
C ILE A 746 19.43 -5.47 37.07
N PHE A 747 19.87 -6.71 36.88
CA PHE A 747 19.80 -7.75 37.90
C PHE A 747 21.18 -7.91 38.54
N LYS A 748 21.26 -7.78 39.88
CA LYS A 748 22.52 -7.67 40.61
C LYS A 748 23.07 -9.02 41.09
N SER A 749 22.24 -10.05 41.11
CA SER A 749 22.57 -11.39 41.59
C SER A 749 22.67 -12.39 40.45
N ASP A 750 23.04 -13.63 40.75
CA ASP A 750 22.99 -14.73 39.78
C ASP A 750 21.55 -15.11 39.46
N GLY A 751 21.25 -15.41 38.19
CA GLY A 751 19.89 -15.71 37.76
C GLY A 751 19.79 -16.21 36.32
N VAL A 752 18.82 -17.09 36.09
CA VAL A 752 18.54 -17.77 34.82
C VAL A 752 17.40 -17.05 34.09
N TYR A 753 17.55 -16.89 32.78
CA TYR A 753 16.53 -16.27 31.92
C TYR A 753 16.42 -16.96 30.57
N MET A 754 15.31 -16.75 29.87
CA MET A 754 15.02 -17.36 28.55
C MET A 754 15.52 -16.51 27.37
N LYS A 755 15.50 -17.10 26.17
CA LYS A 755 15.83 -16.44 24.88
C LYS A 755 15.06 -15.13 24.60
N ALA A 756 13.92 -14.92 25.25
CA ALA A 756 13.16 -13.67 25.15
C ALA A 756 13.90 -12.44 25.72
N LEU A 757 14.94 -12.69 26.53
CA LEU A 757 15.82 -11.68 27.10
C LEU A 757 17.24 -11.80 26.53
N THR A 758 17.90 -10.66 26.38
CA THR A 758 19.34 -10.55 26.11
C THR A 758 20.03 -9.98 27.34
N GLY A 759 21.05 -10.67 27.83
CA GLY A 759 21.93 -10.20 28.89
C GLY A 759 23.15 -9.48 28.35
N ILE A 760 23.53 -8.38 28.99
CA ILE A 760 24.84 -7.72 28.85
C ILE A 760 25.51 -7.70 30.23
N LYS A 761 26.69 -8.30 30.34
CA LYS A 761 27.50 -8.36 31.55
C LYS A 761 28.88 -7.73 31.30
N PRO A 762 29.28 -6.68 32.04
CA PRO A 762 30.65 -6.22 32.07
C PRO A 762 31.49 -7.16 32.94
N LEU A 763 32.65 -7.58 32.45
CA LEU A 763 33.52 -8.54 33.14
C LEU A 763 34.20 -7.94 34.38
N ASN A 764 34.32 -6.61 34.45
CA ASN A 764 34.79 -5.88 35.63
C ASN A 764 33.67 -5.58 36.65
N GLY A 765 32.41 -5.96 36.37
CA GLY A 765 31.27 -5.71 37.25
C GLY A 765 30.78 -4.26 37.32
N ASP A 766 31.19 -3.38 36.41
CA ASP A 766 30.85 -1.95 36.46
C ASP A 766 29.34 -1.67 36.21
N LEU A 767 28.63 -1.39 37.29
CA LEU A 767 27.20 -1.02 37.25
C LEU A 767 26.94 0.31 36.53
N ASN A 768 27.88 1.25 36.49
CA ASN A 768 27.67 2.53 35.82
C ASN A 768 27.58 2.34 34.31
N VAL A 769 28.39 1.44 33.74
CA VAL A 769 28.29 1.08 32.32
C VAL A 769 26.91 0.50 32.00
N LEU A 770 26.41 -0.42 32.85
CA LEU A 770 25.07 -0.99 32.68
C LEU A 770 23.98 0.08 32.78
N ARG A 771 24.09 1.02 33.72
CA ARG A 771 23.16 2.14 33.87
C ARG A 771 23.19 3.07 32.67
N ASN A 772 24.36 3.38 32.13
CA ASN A 772 24.48 4.19 30.91
C ASN A 772 23.76 3.51 29.73
N ILE A 773 23.98 2.20 29.54
CA ILE A 773 23.29 1.42 28.50
C ILE A 773 21.77 1.44 28.73
N SER A 774 21.32 1.17 29.95
CA SER A 774 19.89 1.15 30.31
C SER A 774 19.21 2.50 30.06
N GLY A 775 19.87 3.60 30.46
CA GLY A 775 19.38 4.96 30.23
C GLY A 775 19.26 5.30 28.75
N LEU A 776 20.25 4.92 27.94
CA LEU A 776 20.22 5.12 26.50
C LEU A 776 19.06 4.35 25.85
N LEU A 777 18.86 3.08 26.20
CA LEU A 777 17.78 2.22 25.69
C LEU A 777 16.36 2.74 26.00
N SER A 778 16.24 3.57 27.05
CA SER A 778 14.98 4.16 27.51
C SER A 778 14.83 5.65 27.16
N SER A 779 15.70 6.18 26.29
CA SER A 779 15.75 7.61 25.96
C SER A 779 14.93 7.99 24.71
N ASN A 780 14.66 9.28 24.57
CA ASN A 780 14.08 9.89 23.37
C ASN A 780 14.95 9.69 22.13
N LEU A 781 16.27 9.72 22.30
CA LEU A 781 17.22 9.43 21.22
C LEU A 781 17.07 8.00 20.70
N TYR A 782 16.81 7.03 21.59
CA TYR A 782 16.56 5.65 21.18
C TYR A 782 15.32 5.54 20.31
N THR A 783 14.21 6.14 20.73
CA THR A 783 12.97 6.16 19.95
C THR A 783 13.17 6.82 18.58
N TYR A 784 13.89 7.95 18.53
CA TYR A 784 14.25 8.61 17.26
C TYR A 784 15.05 7.69 16.33
N ILE A 785 16.09 7.01 16.83
CA ILE A 785 16.89 6.06 16.04
C ILE A 785 16.04 4.84 15.64
N ALA A 786 15.18 4.33 16.53
CA ALA A 786 14.32 3.19 16.25
C ALA A 786 13.36 3.47 15.09
N ILE A 787 12.67 4.61 15.11
CA ILE A 787 11.76 5.04 14.03
C ILE A 787 12.50 5.14 12.69
N ASN A 788 13.72 5.66 12.71
CA ASN A 788 14.48 5.95 11.49
C ASN A 788 15.34 4.78 10.97
N THR A 789 15.65 3.77 11.79
CA THR A 789 16.63 2.74 11.40
C THR A 789 16.21 1.29 11.66
N PHE A 790 15.20 1.01 12.50
CA PHE A 790 14.81 -0.37 12.81
C PHE A 790 13.79 -0.86 11.77
N GLY A 791 14.10 -1.96 11.09
CA GLY A 791 13.34 -2.44 9.92
C GLY A 791 11.90 -2.86 10.20
N SER A 792 11.51 -3.02 11.47
CA SER A 792 10.17 -3.41 11.89
C SER A 792 9.27 -2.23 12.30
N ILE A 793 9.85 -1.12 12.76
CA ILE A 793 9.12 -0.03 13.41
C ILE A 793 8.39 0.83 12.39
N GLY A 794 7.06 0.88 12.50
CA GLY A 794 6.20 1.50 11.50
C GLY A 794 6.15 0.74 10.17
N ILE A 795 6.66 -0.50 10.14
CA ILE A 795 6.69 -1.36 8.96
C ILE A 795 5.85 -2.62 9.18
N GLU A 796 6.19 -3.46 10.16
CA GLU A 796 5.46 -4.69 10.50
C GLU A 796 5.11 -4.74 12.00
N ARG A 797 5.37 -5.84 12.72
CA ARG A 797 5.24 -5.93 14.19
C ARG A 797 6.40 -5.21 14.87
N GLU A 798 6.10 -4.42 15.90
CA GLU A 798 7.03 -3.54 16.63
C GLU A 798 7.99 -4.33 17.56
N GLN A 799 8.80 -5.21 16.96
CA GLN A 799 9.81 -6.03 17.63
C GLN A 799 11.20 -5.58 17.22
N THR A 800 12.18 -5.64 18.13
CA THR A 800 13.57 -5.35 17.75
C THR A 800 14.31 -6.58 17.30
N LYS A 801 15.25 -6.40 16.37
CA LYS A 801 16.30 -7.37 16.10
C LYS A 801 17.57 -6.96 16.84
N ASP A 802 18.34 -7.93 17.33
CA ASP A 802 19.53 -7.69 18.14
C ASP A 802 20.58 -6.79 17.45
N TYR A 803 20.70 -6.90 16.12
CA TYR A 803 21.64 -6.10 15.34
C TYR A 803 21.20 -4.63 15.19
N GLU A 804 19.94 -4.31 15.46
CA GLU A 804 19.38 -2.95 15.41
C GLU A 804 19.38 -2.33 16.80
N LYS A 805 18.89 -3.08 17.80
CA LYS A 805 18.59 -2.58 19.15
C LYS A 805 19.81 -2.03 19.91
N PHE A 806 21.01 -2.44 19.53
CA PHE A 806 22.26 -1.96 20.13
C PHE A 806 23.07 -1.05 19.20
N ASN A 807 22.58 -0.75 18.00
CA ASN A 807 23.29 0.13 17.06
C ASN A 807 22.99 1.62 17.34
N ILE A 808 23.13 2.01 18.60
CA ILE A 808 22.95 3.39 19.08
C ILE A 808 24.26 3.88 19.72
N PRO A 809 24.53 5.20 19.74
CA PRO A 809 25.69 5.78 20.40
C PRO A 809 25.81 5.34 21.86
N TYR A 810 26.99 4.88 22.28
CA TYR A 810 27.32 4.69 23.69
C TYR A 810 27.92 5.97 24.26
N LEU A 811 27.36 6.44 25.39
CA LEU A 811 27.77 7.65 26.08
C LEU A 811 28.27 7.28 27.48
N LYS A 812 29.57 7.51 27.75
CA LYS A 812 30.29 6.95 28.91
C LYS A 812 29.99 7.64 30.24
N ASN A 813 29.57 8.91 30.22
CA ASN A 813 29.47 9.75 31.42
C ASN A 813 28.11 10.45 31.53
N GLY A 814 27.74 10.89 32.73
CA GLY A 814 26.59 11.78 32.98
C GLY A 814 25.22 11.10 33.18
N ILE A 815 24.99 9.94 32.54
CA ILE A 815 23.67 9.29 32.51
C ILE A 815 23.39 8.44 33.75
N SER A 816 24.39 7.69 34.24
CA SER A 816 24.21 6.70 35.32
C SER A 816 23.60 7.25 36.62
N LYS A 817 23.85 8.52 36.95
CA LYS A 817 23.32 9.18 38.16
C LYS A 817 21.80 9.29 38.15
N PHE A 818 21.20 9.59 36.99
CA PHE A 818 19.75 9.71 36.84
C PHE A 818 19.09 8.33 36.87
N VAL A 819 19.68 7.37 36.16
CA VAL A 819 19.21 5.98 36.17
C VAL A 819 19.21 5.40 37.58
N LYS A 820 20.25 5.66 38.38
CA LYS A 820 20.31 5.23 39.79
C LYS A 820 19.17 5.82 40.63
N LYS A 821 18.81 7.10 40.43
CA LYS A 821 17.67 7.73 41.11
C LYS A 821 16.34 7.07 40.70
N ILE A 822 16.15 6.81 39.41
CA ILE A 822 14.96 6.13 38.88
C ILE A 822 14.84 4.71 39.45
N GLU A 823 15.93 3.93 39.47
CA GLU A 823 15.98 2.59 40.08
C GLU A 823 15.50 2.62 41.54
N VAL A 824 15.98 3.59 42.32
CA VAL A 824 15.62 3.76 43.73
C VAL A 824 14.14 4.14 43.88
N ALA A 825 13.64 5.10 43.10
CA ALA A 825 12.24 5.52 43.15
C ALA A 825 11.29 4.38 42.74
N LYS A 826 11.62 3.60 41.70
CA LYS A 826 10.86 2.40 41.30
C LYS A 826 10.78 1.36 42.43
N LEU A 827 11.90 1.13 43.12
CA LEU A 827 11.91 0.22 44.27
C LEU A 827 11.04 0.75 45.43
N LYS A 828 11.09 2.05 45.73
CA LYS A 828 10.22 2.65 46.75
C LYS A 828 8.73 2.51 46.42
N ILE A 829 8.34 2.72 45.15
CA ILE A 829 6.96 2.48 44.68
C ILE A 829 6.57 1.03 44.92
N TYR A 830 7.43 0.07 44.55
CA TYR A 830 7.14 -1.35 44.77
C TYR A 830 6.96 -1.67 46.26
N THR A 831 7.86 -1.18 47.12
CA THR A 831 7.75 -1.38 48.57
C THR A 831 6.47 -0.77 49.14
N GLU A 832 6.07 0.43 48.69
CA GLU A 832 4.85 1.09 49.16
C GLU A 832 3.59 0.36 48.70
N LYS A 833 3.56 -0.17 47.47
CA LYS A 833 2.45 -1.00 46.96
C LYS A 833 2.27 -2.32 47.73
N LYS A 834 3.26 -2.76 48.49
CA LYS A 834 3.20 -3.96 49.33
C LYS A 834 2.83 -3.67 50.79
N ARG A 835 2.74 -2.40 51.19
CA ARG A 835 2.30 -2.00 52.53
C ARG A 835 0.77 -2.02 52.62
N THR A 836 0.28 -2.17 53.86
CA THR A 836 -1.15 -2.07 54.17
C THR A 836 -1.32 -1.11 55.36
N PRO A 837 -2.05 0.02 55.19
CA PRO A 837 -2.66 0.51 53.94
C PRO A 837 -1.59 1.02 52.95
N VAL A 838 -1.96 1.05 51.66
CA VAL A 838 -1.12 1.61 50.59
C VAL A 838 -1.19 3.15 50.63
N ASP A 839 -0.04 3.82 50.65
CA ASP A 839 0.04 5.28 50.57
C ASP A 839 0.12 5.75 49.11
N GLY A 840 -1.03 6.10 48.53
CA GLY A 840 -1.12 6.57 47.14
C GLY A 840 -0.35 7.88 46.87
N ILE A 841 -0.27 8.77 47.87
CA ILE A 841 0.41 10.07 47.73
C ILE A 841 1.92 9.85 47.60
N LYS A 842 2.50 8.96 48.41
CA LYS A 842 3.93 8.61 48.28
C LYS A 842 4.24 8.00 46.91
N ILE A 843 3.35 7.16 46.38
CA ILE A 843 3.52 6.57 45.04
C ILE A 843 3.56 7.68 44.00
N GLU A 844 2.63 8.63 44.03
CA GLU A 844 2.58 9.75 43.10
C GLU A 844 3.84 10.62 43.18
N ILE A 845 4.35 10.92 44.38
CA ILE A 845 5.60 11.66 44.58
C ILE A 845 6.78 10.96 43.90
N PHE A 846 6.89 9.63 44.06
CA PHE A 846 7.97 8.86 43.42
C PHE A 846 7.78 8.76 41.90
N GLU A 847 6.55 8.74 41.40
CA GLU A 847 6.27 8.80 39.96
C GLU A 847 6.69 10.15 39.36
N VAL A 848 6.44 11.26 40.05
CA VAL A 848 6.95 12.59 39.68
C VAL A 848 8.49 12.59 39.68
N GLU A 849 9.14 12.06 40.72
CA GLU A 849 10.60 11.95 40.78
C GLU A 849 11.17 11.16 39.59
N ILE A 850 10.51 10.06 39.19
CA ILE A 850 10.91 9.27 38.01
C ILE A 850 10.80 10.11 36.73
N ASN A 851 9.69 10.81 36.54
CA ASN A 851 9.45 11.63 35.35
C ASN A 851 10.45 12.80 35.24
N GLU A 852 10.76 13.46 36.35
CA GLU A 852 11.80 14.50 36.39
C GLU A 852 13.18 13.95 36.04
N ASN A 853 13.57 12.82 36.63
CA ASN A 853 14.87 12.21 36.32
C ASN A 853 14.95 11.70 34.87
N LEU A 854 13.84 11.24 34.29
CA LEU A 854 13.76 10.89 32.86
C LEU A 854 13.93 12.13 31.97
N LYS A 855 13.33 13.26 32.34
CA LYS A 855 13.51 14.53 31.63
C LYS A 855 14.98 14.96 31.67
N LEU A 856 15.59 15.01 32.86
CA LEU A 856 17.00 15.38 33.04
C LEU A 856 17.96 14.41 32.32
N LEU A 857 17.64 13.11 32.32
CA LEU A 857 18.39 12.10 31.57
C LEU A 857 18.38 12.41 30.06
N ASN A 858 17.23 12.76 29.50
CA ASN A 858 17.12 13.10 28.09
C ASN A 858 17.86 14.41 27.76
N GLU A 859 17.76 15.44 28.60
CA GLU A 859 18.51 16.70 28.45
C GLU A 859 20.03 16.46 28.46
N GLU A 860 20.52 15.62 29.39
CA GLU A 860 21.94 15.26 29.45
C GLU A 860 22.38 14.47 28.21
N ILE A 861 21.55 13.55 27.69
CA ILE A 861 21.84 12.82 26.44
C ILE A 861 21.97 13.80 25.27
N ILE A 862 21.03 14.74 25.12
CA ILE A 862 21.04 15.76 24.06
C ILE A 862 22.32 16.60 24.12
N LYS A 863 22.77 16.95 25.33
CA LYS A 863 24.04 17.66 25.55
C LYS A 863 25.25 16.81 25.16
N LEU A 864 25.28 15.53 25.56
CA LEU A 864 26.41 14.62 25.30
C LEU A 864 26.59 14.28 23.82
N ILE A 865 25.52 14.30 23.03
CA ILE A 865 25.59 14.11 21.57
C ILE A 865 25.87 15.40 20.79
N ASP A 866 26.12 16.50 21.50
CA ASP A 866 26.31 17.87 20.99
C ASP A 866 25.25 18.25 19.95
N SER A 867 23.97 18.03 20.31
CA SER A 867 22.88 18.20 19.36
C SER A 867 22.59 19.68 19.11
N ASN A 868 22.48 20.06 17.83
CA ASN A 868 22.07 21.42 17.44
C ASN A 868 20.54 21.61 17.44
N GLU A 869 20.08 22.84 17.20
CA GLU A 869 18.64 23.18 17.20
C GLU A 869 17.83 22.36 16.18
N VAL A 870 18.36 22.15 14.98
CA VAL A 870 17.68 21.38 13.92
C VAL A 870 17.53 19.92 14.36
N GLU A 871 18.60 19.31 14.85
CA GLU A 871 18.62 17.92 15.30
C GLU A 871 17.65 17.66 16.48
N ARG A 872 17.54 18.61 17.42
CA ARG A 872 16.54 18.54 18.50
C ARG A 872 15.12 18.55 17.94
N GLU A 873 14.84 19.39 16.95
CA GLU A 873 13.52 19.42 16.32
C GLU A 873 13.22 18.15 15.48
N LEU A 874 14.23 17.50 14.90
CA LEU A 874 14.06 16.18 14.26
C LEU A 874 13.67 15.11 15.29
N ILE A 875 14.31 15.09 16.46
CA ILE A 875 13.95 14.20 17.56
C ILE A 875 12.51 14.48 18.00
N ASN A 876 12.14 15.75 18.20
CA ASN A 876 10.78 16.13 18.57
C ASN A 876 9.75 15.68 17.53
N TYR A 877 10.01 15.91 16.24
CA TYR A 877 9.12 15.48 15.16
C TYR A 877 8.92 13.97 15.14
N ALA A 878 9.99 13.19 15.36
CA ALA A 878 9.88 11.75 15.45
C ALA A 878 9.00 11.30 16.62
N LEU A 879 9.08 11.97 17.77
CA LEU A 879 8.34 11.63 19.00
C LEU A 879 6.88 12.10 18.98
N GLU A 880 6.61 13.29 18.45
CA GLU A 880 5.28 13.90 18.44
C GLU A 880 4.45 13.43 17.24
N VAL A 881 5.07 13.36 16.07
CA VAL A 881 4.37 13.09 14.80
C VAL A 881 4.57 11.65 14.37
N ASN A 882 5.80 11.23 14.07
CA ASN A 882 6.03 9.89 13.49
C ASN A 882 5.59 8.77 14.44
N ARG A 883 5.92 8.87 15.74
CA ARG A 883 5.49 7.90 16.74
C ARG A 883 3.96 7.83 16.83
N ALA A 884 3.27 8.98 16.85
CA ALA A 884 1.80 8.99 16.87
C ALA A 884 1.19 8.32 15.64
N LEU A 885 1.79 8.49 14.46
CA LEU A 885 1.37 7.81 13.23
C LEU A 885 1.64 6.29 13.27
N ILE A 886 2.68 5.85 13.98
CA ILE A 886 3.12 4.44 14.07
C ILE A 886 2.37 3.67 15.16
N THR A 887 2.33 4.19 16.39
CA THR A 887 1.96 3.41 17.59
C THR A 887 0.51 3.55 18.01
N SER A 888 -0.19 4.58 17.54
CA SER A 888 -1.42 5.02 18.20
C SER A 888 -2.69 4.59 17.45
N GLY A 889 -3.77 4.37 18.20
CA GLY A 889 -5.12 4.20 17.67
C GLY A 889 -5.63 5.43 16.92
N ASN A 890 -6.81 5.33 16.29
CA ASN A 890 -7.36 6.38 15.41
C ASN A 890 -7.36 7.79 16.04
N ASP A 891 -7.55 7.92 17.35
CA ASP A 891 -7.65 9.21 18.04
C ASP A 891 -6.37 10.07 17.99
N SER A 892 -5.19 9.46 18.14
CA SER A 892 -3.94 10.22 18.06
C SER A 892 -3.56 10.57 16.62
N LYS A 893 -3.91 9.70 15.66
CA LYS A 893 -3.80 10.01 14.22
C LYS A 893 -4.71 11.19 13.87
N ASN A 894 -5.95 11.18 14.35
CA ASN A 894 -6.90 12.27 14.18
C ASN A 894 -6.39 13.58 14.79
N LYS A 895 -5.70 13.53 15.93
CA LYS A 895 -5.06 14.71 16.52
C LYS A 895 -3.97 15.32 15.62
N MET A 896 -3.20 14.50 14.90
CA MET A 896 -2.18 15.01 13.97
C MET A 896 -2.78 15.60 12.68
N LEU A 897 -3.97 15.13 12.30
CA LEU A 897 -4.76 15.65 11.18
C LEU A 897 -5.68 16.81 11.60
N SER A 898 -5.71 17.17 12.90
CA SER A 898 -6.57 18.24 13.40
C SER A 898 -6.07 19.62 12.98
N PRO A 899 -6.98 20.57 12.73
CA PRO A 899 -6.61 21.92 12.38
C PRO A 899 -5.93 22.65 13.53
N ILE A 900 -4.92 23.44 13.17
CA ILE A 900 -4.29 24.38 14.08
C ILE A 900 -5.20 25.60 14.21
N GLU A 901 -5.46 26.04 15.43
CA GLU A 901 -6.30 27.20 15.71
C GLU A 901 -5.67 28.52 15.22
N TYR A 902 -6.50 29.55 15.04
CA TYR A 902 -6.04 30.89 14.68
C TYR A 902 -5.07 31.42 15.75
N GLU A 903 -4.01 32.11 15.33
CA GLU A 903 -2.96 32.65 16.22
C GLU A 903 -2.20 31.63 17.10
N ASN A 904 -2.33 30.34 16.83
CA ASN A 904 -1.64 29.30 17.58
C ASN A 904 -0.10 29.37 17.46
N THR A 905 0.58 28.95 18.52
CA THR A 905 2.04 28.96 18.62
C THR A 905 2.74 28.10 17.57
N TYR A 906 2.16 26.99 17.11
CA TYR A 906 2.77 26.13 16.08
C TYR A 906 3.10 26.91 14.79
N LEU A 907 2.11 27.63 14.26
CA LEU A 907 2.25 28.44 13.04
C LEU A 907 3.18 29.63 13.27
N ARG A 908 3.13 30.24 14.46
CA ARG A 908 4.02 31.35 14.84
C ARG A 908 5.49 30.90 14.88
N ASP A 909 5.74 29.73 15.47
CA ASP A 909 7.06 29.13 15.57
C ASP A 909 7.63 28.79 14.19
N TYR A 910 6.80 28.20 13.33
CA TYR A 910 7.15 27.94 11.93
C TYR A 910 7.55 29.24 11.20
N ALA A 911 6.71 30.28 11.27
CA ALA A 911 6.98 31.57 10.64
C ALA A 911 8.24 32.25 11.19
N THR A 912 8.50 32.11 12.49
CA THR A 912 9.66 32.71 13.16
C THR A 912 10.98 32.13 12.64
N LEU A 913 11.02 30.84 12.29
CA LEU A 913 12.22 30.22 11.71
C LEU A 913 12.56 30.81 10.34
N PHE A 914 11.57 31.09 9.51
CA PHE A 914 11.76 31.80 8.24
C PHE A 914 12.29 33.22 8.47
N LEU A 915 11.69 33.96 9.40
CA LEU A 915 12.19 35.29 9.78
C LEU A 915 13.66 35.22 10.22
N LYS A 916 14.00 34.30 11.13
CA LYS A 916 15.38 34.11 11.63
C LYS A 916 16.36 33.84 10.48
N ARG A 917 15.97 33.07 9.47
CA ARG A 917 16.84 32.72 8.33
C ARG A 917 17.04 33.87 7.35
N PHE A 918 15.97 34.57 6.98
CA PHE A 918 15.95 35.45 5.82
C PHE A 918 16.04 36.94 6.19
N ARG A 919 15.67 37.32 7.41
CA ARG A 919 15.63 38.73 7.87
C ARG A 919 16.93 39.49 7.60
N SER A 920 18.07 38.97 8.04
CA SER A 920 19.36 39.66 7.89
C SER A 920 19.82 39.84 6.45
N LYS A 921 19.26 39.07 5.51
CA LYS A 921 19.62 39.12 4.08
C LYS A 921 18.65 39.97 3.25
N ILE A 922 17.43 40.18 3.74
CA ILE A 922 16.33 40.81 2.99
C ILE A 922 15.98 42.19 3.55
N GLU A 923 16.13 42.42 4.86
CA GLU A 923 15.86 43.73 5.45
C GLU A 923 16.90 44.78 5.07
N SER A 924 16.44 46.02 4.92
CA SER A 924 17.26 47.22 4.72
C SER A 924 16.70 48.36 5.58
N THR A 925 17.31 49.55 5.50
CA THR A 925 16.81 50.75 6.20
C THR A 925 15.37 51.07 5.79
N ASP A 926 15.04 50.90 4.51
CA ASP A 926 13.75 51.33 3.95
C ASP A 926 12.72 50.19 3.82
N LYS A 927 13.14 48.92 3.99
CA LYS A 927 12.27 47.74 3.86
C LYS A 927 12.41 46.77 5.04
N LYS A 928 11.26 46.29 5.52
CA LYS A 928 11.15 45.27 6.58
C LYS A 928 10.60 43.96 6.03
N PHE A 929 11.07 42.85 6.59
CA PHE A 929 10.66 41.51 6.18
C PHE A 929 9.67 40.95 7.19
N ILE A 930 8.47 40.61 6.70
CA ILE A 930 7.36 40.14 7.53
C ILE A 930 6.76 38.85 6.97
N VAL A 931 6.03 38.15 7.83
CA VAL A 931 5.19 37.02 7.44
C VAL A 931 3.73 37.41 7.61
N GLU A 932 2.94 37.32 6.55
CA GLU A 932 1.49 37.39 6.63
C GLU A 932 0.91 35.97 6.57
N ILE A 933 0.10 35.61 7.56
CA ILE A 933 -0.49 34.28 7.71
C ILE A 933 -1.99 34.40 7.43
N TRP A 934 -2.42 33.86 6.29
CA TRP A 934 -3.82 33.62 5.98
C TRP A 934 -4.25 32.31 6.60
N HIS A 935 -5.28 32.36 7.44
CA HIS A 935 -5.72 31.20 8.21
C HIS A 935 -7.18 30.88 7.91
N THR A 936 -7.44 29.62 7.61
CA THR A 936 -8.76 29.01 7.66
C THR A 936 -8.70 27.72 8.45
N ARG A 937 -9.86 27.14 8.74
CA ARG A 937 -9.94 25.80 9.35
C ARG A 937 -9.29 24.72 8.48
N HIS A 938 -9.02 24.97 7.20
CA HIS A 938 -8.58 23.95 6.25
C HIS A 938 -7.21 24.18 5.66
N ILE A 939 -6.88 25.44 5.40
CA ILE A 939 -5.67 25.82 4.69
C ILE A 939 -5.03 26.95 5.47
N VAL A 940 -3.70 26.88 5.56
CA VAL A 940 -2.90 28.01 6.00
C VAL A 940 -2.00 28.43 4.84
N GLY A 941 -2.06 29.71 4.52
CA GLY A 941 -1.14 30.36 3.59
C GLY A 941 -0.18 31.26 4.36
N MET A 942 1.12 31.16 4.11
CA MET A 942 2.11 32.10 4.65
C MET A 942 2.79 32.83 3.50
N PHE A 943 2.76 34.16 3.57
CA PHE A 943 3.41 35.07 2.63
C PHE A 943 4.59 35.73 3.31
N PHE A 944 5.77 35.51 2.76
CA PHE A 944 7.03 36.07 3.22
C PHE A 944 7.38 37.27 2.35
N LYS A 945 7.08 38.47 2.85
CA LYS A 945 7.06 39.69 2.03
C LYS A 945 7.95 40.78 2.58
N THR A 946 8.42 41.64 1.68
CA THR A 946 9.05 42.91 2.04
C THR A 946 8.03 44.04 2.00
N ILE A 947 8.00 44.85 3.06
CA ILE A 947 7.14 46.04 3.16
C ILE A 947 7.97 47.28 3.46
N PRO A 948 7.52 48.49 3.05
CA PRO A 948 8.17 49.74 3.45
C PRO A 948 8.28 49.87 4.97
N ALA A 949 9.42 50.37 5.46
CA ALA A 949 9.70 50.49 6.89
C ALA A 949 8.68 51.35 7.65
N ASN A 950 8.10 52.37 7.00
CA ASN A 950 7.04 53.21 7.57
C ASN A 950 5.68 52.48 7.73
N ARG A 951 5.48 51.33 7.08
CA ARG A 951 4.28 50.49 7.23
C ARG A 951 4.49 49.31 8.18
N PHE A 952 5.68 49.16 8.75
CA PHE A 952 5.99 48.06 9.64
C PHE A 952 5.37 48.27 11.02
N SER A 953 4.53 47.32 11.43
CA SER A 953 3.95 47.28 12.78
C SER A 953 4.39 46.02 13.54
N LYS A 954 4.29 44.86 12.89
CA LYS A 954 4.62 43.54 13.47
C LYS A 954 5.34 42.68 12.44
N SER A 955 6.16 41.76 12.95
CA SER A 955 6.89 40.79 12.11
C SER A 955 6.01 39.67 11.57
N ILE A 956 4.93 39.33 12.30
CA ILE A 956 3.95 38.33 11.90
C ILE A 956 2.58 39.01 11.95
N VAL A 957 1.87 38.97 10.83
CA VAL A 957 0.55 39.55 10.63
C VAL A 957 -0.43 38.40 10.36
N TRP A 958 -1.54 38.35 11.08
CA TRP A 958 -2.55 37.31 10.91
C TRP A 958 -3.76 37.85 10.19
N VAL A 959 -4.32 37.03 9.29
CA VAL A 959 -5.51 37.35 8.51
C VAL A 959 -6.48 36.18 8.62
N ASP A 960 -7.58 36.39 9.35
CA ASP A 960 -8.67 35.43 9.43
C ASP A 960 -9.45 35.42 8.10
N LYS A 961 -9.54 34.24 7.50
CA LYS A 961 -10.27 33.99 6.25
C LYS A 961 -11.33 32.88 6.39
N GLN A 962 -11.78 32.56 7.62
CA GLN A 962 -12.72 31.45 7.88
C GLN A 962 -13.99 31.50 7.01
N ASN A 963 -14.56 32.70 6.77
CA ASN A 963 -15.76 32.89 5.93
C ASN A 963 -15.44 33.28 4.47
N LYS A 964 -14.16 33.21 4.09
CA LYS A 964 -13.62 33.67 2.79
C LYS A 964 -12.80 32.58 2.11
N ASP A 965 -13.14 31.31 2.35
CA ASP A 965 -12.51 30.16 1.68
C ASP A 965 -12.50 30.35 0.14
N LYS A 966 -13.59 30.88 -0.44
CA LYS A 966 -13.68 31.19 -1.88
C LYS A 966 -12.60 32.18 -2.37
N GLU A 967 -12.18 33.16 -1.56
CA GLU A 967 -11.12 34.11 -1.94
C GLU A 967 -9.75 33.45 -1.96
N ILE A 968 -9.44 32.62 -0.96
CA ILE A 968 -8.20 31.82 -0.92
C ILE A 968 -8.16 30.84 -2.08
N ILE A 969 -9.29 30.19 -2.36
CA ILE A 969 -9.43 29.24 -3.47
C ILE A 969 -9.24 29.94 -4.81
N SER A 970 -9.85 31.12 -5.02
CA SER A 970 -9.63 31.91 -6.23
C SER A 970 -8.17 32.31 -6.40
N PHE A 971 -7.49 32.68 -5.31
CA PHE A 971 -6.07 33.01 -5.33
C PHE A 971 -5.20 31.80 -5.68
N ILE A 972 -5.43 30.64 -5.05
CA ILE A 972 -4.73 29.40 -5.37
C ILE A 972 -4.98 28.97 -6.81
N GLY A 973 -6.22 29.06 -7.30
CA GLY A 973 -6.57 28.73 -8.69
C GLY A 973 -5.86 29.62 -9.71
N LYS A 974 -5.84 30.95 -9.47
CA LYS A 974 -5.14 31.94 -10.32
C LYS A 974 -3.62 31.73 -10.38
N ILE A 975 -3.04 31.20 -9.31
CA ILE A 975 -1.59 30.95 -9.22
C ILE A 975 -1.25 29.53 -9.70
N GLY A 976 -2.17 28.58 -9.53
CA GLY A 976 -2.04 27.20 -9.97
C GLY A 976 -2.12 27.05 -11.49
N SER A 977 -2.69 28.01 -12.22
CA SER A 977 -2.79 27.96 -13.68
C SER A 977 -1.44 28.11 -14.42
N GLU A 978 -0.36 28.56 -13.77
CA GLU A 978 0.92 28.80 -14.46
C GLU A 978 1.93 27.64 -14.39
N LYS A 979 1.81 26.67 -13.47
CA LYS A 979 2.67 25.48 -13.44
C LYS A 979 2.02 24.31 -12.71
N ILE A 980 1.27 23.48 -13.42
CA ILE A 980 0.89 22.17 -12.88
C ILE A 980 1.05 21.14 -14.00
N THR A 981 2.21 20.49 -14.01
CA THR A 981 2.41 19.22 -14.71
C THR A 981 1.31 18.24 -14.31
N GLU A 982 0.60 17.76 -15.32
CA GLU A 982 -0.13 16.49 -15.33
C GLU A 982 0.74 15.42 -14.69
N LYS A 983 0.31 14.91 -13.54
CA LYS A 983 0.53 13.53 -13.06
C LYS A 983 0.19 13.51 -11.58
N LEU A 984 -0.91 12.78 -11.33
CA LEU A 984 -1.16 11.83 -10.26
C LEU A 984 -0.43 12.07 -8.95
N PHE A 985 -1.15 11.91 -7.84
CA PHE A 985 -0.67 12.12 -6.47
C PHE A 985 -0.52 13.59 -6.11
N ILE A 986 -0.96 13.94 -4.90
CA ILE A 986 -0.57 15.12 -4.10
C ILE A 986 -1.59 16.28 -4.07
N GLN A 987 -2.10 16.58 -2.86
CA GLN A 987 -2.42 17.95 -2.45
C GLN A 987 -1.08 18.71 -2.36
N LYS A 988 -0.79 19.52 -3.38
CA LYS A 988 0.49 20.21 -3.53
C LYS A 988 0.55 21.32 -2.48
N ASP A 989 1.58 21.30 -1.64
CA ASP A 989 2.04 22.53 -1.01
C ASP A 989 2.19 23.57 -2.14
N VAL A 990 1.35 24.59 -2.18
CA VAL A 990 1.41 25.59 -3.24
C VAL A 990 2.48 26.59 -2.84
N ARG A 991 3.58 26.61 -3.58
CA ARG A 991 4.73 27.47 -3.32
C ARG A 991 5.04 28.27 -4.57
N GLY A 992 5.49 29.49 -4.38
CA GLY A 992 5.96 30.30 -5.48
C GLY A 992 6.69 31.54 -5.04
N PHE A 993 7.23 32.21 -6.05
CA PHE A 993 7.97 33.45 -5.91
C PHE A 993 7.28 34.50 -6.75
N GLU A 994 7.00 35.63 -6.14
CA GLU A 994 6.56 36.85 -6.76
C GLU A 994 7.67 37.89 -6.65
N LYS A 995 7.49 39.04 -7.31
CA LYS A 995 8.49 40.11 -7.33
C LYS A 995 8.92 40.56 -5.93
N ASP A 996 7.97 40.70 -5.02
CA ASP A 996 8.19 41.31 -3.69
C ASP A 996 7.94 40.35 -2.51
N TYR A 997 7.56 39.11 -2.79
CA TYR A 997 7.29 38.08 -1.78
C TYR A 997 7.44 36.67 -2.31
N PHE A 998 7.56 35.70 -1.42
CA PHE A 998 7.35 34.29 -1.73
C PHE A 998 6.32 33.72 -0.76
N TYR A 999 5.69 32.60 -1.11
CA TYR A 999 4.58 32.07 -0.33
C TYR A 999 4.57 30.55 -0.26
N ILE A 1000 3.89 30.03 0.77
CA ILE A 1000 3.61 28.61 0.94
C ILE A 1000 2.17 28.43 1.45
N PHE A 1001 1.40 27.60 0.77
CA PHE A 1001 0.10 27.12 1.23
C PHE A 1001 0.20 25.65 1.54
N LYS A 1002 -0.35 25.22 2.68
CA LYS A 1002 -0.49 23.82 3.04
C LYS A 1002 -1.84 23.57 3.70
N PRO A 1003 -2.32 22.31 3.72
CA PRO A 1003 -3.38 21.91 4.61
C PRO A 1003 -3.08 22.34 6.06
N ASN A 1004 -4.11 22.79 6.77
CA ASN A 1004 -4.03 23.14 8.18
C ASN A 1004 -3.99 21.85 9.01
N GLU A 1005 -2.85 21.15 9.00
CA GLU A 1005 -2.63 19.92 9.75
C GLU A 1005 -1.37 20.07 10.60
N ARG A 1006 -1.44 19.72 11.89
CA ARG A 1006 -0.31 19.88 12.84
C ARG A 1006 1.02 19.30 12.32
N ARG A 1007 0.97 18.13 11.68
CA ARG A 1007 2.16 17.45 11.14
C ARG A 1007 2.89 18.25 10.05
N LEU A 1008 2.20 19.11 9.29
CA LEU A 1008 2.77 19.84 8.14
C LEU A 1008 3.41 21.18 8.52
N TRP A 1009 3.15 21.66 9.74
CA TRP A 1009 3.59 22.96 10.26
C TRP A 1009 4.54 22.85 11.46
N HIS A 1010 5.11 21.66 11.70
CA HIS A 1010 6.12 21.46 12.75
C HIS A 1010 7.45 22.15 12.40
N LYS A 1011 8.24 22.57 13.41
CA LYS A 1011 9.54 23.24 13.23
C LYS A 1011 10.53 22.46 12.36
N ALA A 1012 10.61 21.13 12.55
CA ALA A 1012 11.39 20.24 11.69
C ALA A 1012 11.04 20.38 10.19
N ILE A 1013 9.75 20.50 9.88
CA ILE A 1013 9.28 20.72 8.50
C ILE A 1013 9.64 22.13 8.04
N ALA A 1014 9.53 23.14 8.91
CA ALA A 1014 9.98 24.50 8.60
C ALA A 1014 11.45 24.53 8.15
N TYR A 1015 12.35 23.82 8.83
CA TYR A 1015 13.76 23.74 8.43
C TYR A 1015 13.95 23.13 7.04
N LEU A 1016 13.15 22.12 6.67
CA LEU A 1016 13.17 21.54 5.32
C LEU A 1016 12.72 22.56 4.28
N ASP A 1017 11.60 23.23 4.52
CA ASP A 1017 11.04 24.22 3.59
C ASP A 1017 11.98 25.43 3.44
N ILE A 1018 12.54 25.90 4.56
CA ILE A 1018 13.54 26.98 4.57
C ILE A 1018 14.74 26.63 3.69
N ASN A 1019 15.25 25.40 3.77
CA ASN A 1019 16.39 24.96 2.97
C ASN A 1019 16.02 24.90 1.48
N GLU A 1020 14.80 24.46 1.14
CA GLU A 1020 14.31 24.46 -0.25
C GLU A 1020 14.16 25.89 -0.81
N PHE A 1021 13.55 26.81 -0.07
CA PHE A 1021 13.46 28.22 -0.46
C PHE A 1021 14.85 28.87 -0.58
N ALA A 1022 15.76 28.59 0.36
CA ALA A 1022 17.11 29.12 0.32
C ALA A 1022 17.89 28.63 -0.90
N ASP A 1023 17.79 27.34 -1.25
CA ASP A 1023 18.42 26.77 -2.45
C ASP A 1023 17.83 27.36 -3.74
N ALA A 1024 16.50 27.50 -3.81
CA ALA A 1024 15.83 28.12 -4.95
C ALA A 1024 16.27 29.59 -5.17
N ILE A 1025 16.35 30.39 -4.10
CA ILE A 1025 16.83 31.78 -4.16
C ILE A 1025 18.30 31.84 -4.61
N LEU A 1026 19.16 30.95 -4.10
CA LEU A 1026 20.57 30.89 -4.48
C LEU A 1026 20.76 30.52 -5.96
N LYS A 1027 20.01 29.54 -6.46
CA LYS A 1027 20.03 29.14 -7.88
C LYS A 1027 19.59 30.28 -8.80
N ALA A 1028 18.50 30.98 -8.46
CA ALA A 1028 18.03 32.13 -9.22
C ALA A 1028 19.06 33.28 -9.26
N GLY A 1029 19.77 33.53 -8.14
CA GLY A 1029 20.83 34.54 -8.07
C GLY A 1029 22.08 34.22 -8.90
N ARG A 1030 22.37 32.94 -9.17
CA ARG A 1030 23.50 32.50 -10.02
C ARG A 1030 23.22 32.63 -11.51
N VAL A 1031 21.96 32.57 -11.95
CA VAL A 1031 21.56 32.74 -13.36
C VAL A 1031 21.58 34.22 -13.79
N ARG A 1032 21.59 35.15 -12.82
CA ARG A 1032 21.67 36.60 -13.03
C ARG A 1032 23.09 37.19 -12.92
N LYS A 1033 24.10 36.34 -12.71
CA LYS A 1033 25.52 36.67 -12.82
C LYS A 1033 26.10 35.90 -14.00
#